data_AF-A0A1V1TUQ1-F1
#
_entry.id   AF-A0A1V1TUQ1-F1
#
_cell.length_a   1.000
_cell.length_b   1.000
_cell.length_c   1.000
_cell.angle_alpha   90.00
_cell.angle_beta   90.00
_cell.angle_gamma   90.00
#
_symmetry.space_group_name_H-M   'P 1'
#
loop_
_entity.id
_entity.type
_entity.pdbx_description
1 polymer ?
#
loop_
_entity_poly.entity_id
_entity_poly.type
_entity_poly.pdbx_seq_one_letter_code
_entity_poly.pdbx_strand_id
1 'polypeptide(L)'
;MAVDNPLHHAESILHYVYPLVVFVYFAVSSAVVLCALQNPSIKTPPIRYKLIWYSLLLFITLYGVQIVLKIIEILVWSHWPAQSTIIGLLACVLIFGVQQNSFGDVPEIVWYPYYGSWVIGSLFEPAIAVLQFLIAHEASTIRLDAHPEVELPAFIRLDAAISVVRFVIMLSIILIHFSSYNRIDTDGSDEERSPLIPKSDQRLSNGNGSADSGYGTSSEANTDATNTETANSPADPESPWERQQRLLREKMEKRLKSEGSWIAYVKGFMVFFPYIWPVGNRRLQIHVILVGLCLLAGNGLNFLIPRQYGVVLDSLGGASKQSPWVQVTIFAVLRVLSSEAGLPLIRHLLWMPVEYYSQEALSVAAYSHVMNLSSEFHDSQSSSDIQVAISNGYHITNLLESICFQAIPMIIDLLVAFTYLSVKFGPYEGFITIATGLAFIQSAAQLISKFKEKRKKVVSTYFEEHYTRQAGIQGWYTVSAFNQVPYEEGRYSKAVKSQVTAYKSIYLGYLIGQAFQYLILTAGLLAGAFLAVYQIIHKRATPGDFVMLLTYWGQLTSPLQFFSTMGRNISQSLVQVERLLEVMLTKPTVVDKPGARPLKLKGGKVEFRNVSFSYDKKKDILKGVKLSAPPGTTVAFVGATGAGKSTIFKVLDRFYDVTGGSILIDGQDIRDVTLSSLRRCIGIVPQSPILFDDTVINNVRYARLDASDEEVYSACKAAAIHDQIMGFTEGYRTRVGERGVKLSGGELQRVAIARAILKNPEIVLLDEATSAVDTDTEQKIQEGLRALCDNRTTFIVAHRLSTVMNADIIFVVANGQVVEQGGHEELIAKNGKYAELWSKQVFVKPKERKEGGDATETTFHTPNKENSELADGEISEASSSEALPPLSTVEEVGVEVDESEEAGGEDGNTPVTHKKEVDPSKDQS
;
A
#
# COMPACT_ATOMS: atom_id res chain seq x y z
N MET A 1 -57.41 -32.88 14.33
CA MET A 1 -57.56 -31.72 15.24
C MET A 1 -56.27 -31.62 16.05
N ALA A 2 -55.30 -30.80 15.60
CA ALA A 2 -53.99 -30.66 16.26
C ALA A 2 -53.29 -29.32 15.95
N VAL A 3 -53.98 -28.37 15.32
CA VAL A 3 -53.38 -27.13 14.79
C VAL A 3 -53.28 -26.03 15.86
N ASP A 4 -54.22 -26.02 16.81
CA ASP A 4 -54.40 -24.95 17.80
C ASP A 4 -53.99 -25.35 19.24
N ASN A 5 -53.07 -26.30 19.40
CA ASN A 5 -52.43 -26.51 20.71
C ASN A 5 -51.34 -25.43 20.90
N PRO A 6 -51.45 -24.55 21.91
CA PRO A 6 -50.47 -23.47 22.12
C PRO A 6 -49.06 -23.98 22.40
N LEU A 7 -48.88 -25.21 22.91
CA LEU A 7 -47.56 -25.80 23.15
C LEU A 7 -46.79 -26.03 21.85
N HIS A 8 -47.42 -26.64 20.83
CA HIS A 8 -46.78 -26.84 19.52
C HIS A 8 -46.57 -25.53 18.75
N HIS A 9 -47.42 -24.52 18.96
CA HIS A 9 -47.19 -23.20 18.38
C HIS A 9 -45.97 -22.51 19.01
N ALA A 10 -45.82 -22.60 20.34
CA ALA A 10 -44.64 -22.13 21.05
C ALA A 10 -43.36 -22.90 20.62
N GLU A 11 -43.45 -24.22 20.45
CA GLU A 11 -42.35 -25.09 19.97
C GLU A 11 -41.84 -24.62 18.60
N SER A 12 -42.78 -24.37 17.68
CA SER A 12 -42.48 -23.91 16.33
C SER A 12 -41.78 -22.54 16.33
N ILE A 13 -42.27 -21.58 17.13
CA ILE A 13 -41.64 -20.27 17.28
C ILE A 13 -40.22 -20.41 17.88
N LEU A 14 -40.08 -21.22 18.92
CA LEU A 14 -38.81 -21.39 19.64
C LEU A 14 -37.70 -21.96 18.76
N HIS A 15 -38.03 -22.95 17.90
CA HIS A 15 -37.08 -23.54 16.95
C HIS A 15 -36.61 -22.59 15.83
N TYR A 16 -37.41 -21.58 15.43
CA TYR A 16 -36.94 -20.55 14.49
C TYR A 16 -36.20 -19.41 15.20
N VAL A 17 -36.69 -18.98 16.36
CA VAL A 17 -36.14 -17.83 17.11
C VAL A 17 -34.77 -18.15 17.71
N TYR A 18 -34.57 -19.35 18.29
CA TYR A 18 -33.31 -19.73 18.92
C TYR A 18 -32.09 -19.59 17.98
N PRO A 19 -31.99 -20.30 16.84
CA PRO A 19 -30.87 -20.14 15.92
C PRO A 19 -30.75 -18.71 15.38
N LEU A 20 -31.87 -18.05 15.06
CA LEU A 20 -31.85 -16.68 14.56
C LEU A 20 -31.21 -15.71 15.57
N VAL A 21 -31.59 -15.78 16.85
CA VAL A 21 -31.04 -14.91 17.90
C VAL A 21 -29.56 -15.21 18.17
N VAL A 22 -29.15 -16.50 18.16
CA VAL A 22 -27.72 -16.84 18.27
C VAL A 22 -26.92 -16.32 17.08
N PHE A 23 -27.41 -16.47 15.85
CA PHE A 23 -26.72 -15.97 14.65
C PHE A 23 -26.64 -14.44 14.63
N VAL A 24 -27.76 -13.75 14.89
CA VAL A 24 -27.79 -12.28 14.94
C VAL A 24 -26.88 -11.75 16.05
N TYR A 25 -26.90 -12.37 17.25
CA TYR A 25 -25.95 -12.01 18.30
C TYR A 25 -24.50 -12.23 17.83
N PHE A 26 -24.15 -13.41 17.32
CA PHE A 26 -22.80 -13.74 16.88
C PHE A 26 -22.30 -12.81 15.76
N ALA A 27 -23.15 -12.50 14.77
CA ALA A 27 -22.82 -11.64 13.65
C ALA A 27 -22.65 -10.17 14.08
N VAL A 28 -23.59 -9.63 14.88
CA VAL A 28 -23.52 -8.25 15.39
C VAL A 28 -22.35 -8.09 16.36
N SER A 29 -22.16 -9.01 17.31
CA SER A 29 -21.02 -8.97 18.24
C SER A 29 -19.68 -9.12 17.50
N SER A 30 -19.56 -9.99 16.51
CA SER A 30 -18.33 -10.11 15.69
C SER A 30 -18.07 -8.86 14.84
N ALA A 31 -19.12 -8.22 14.30
CA ALA A 31 -18.99 -6.93 13.63
C ALA A 31 -18.56 -5.81 14.60
N VAL A 32 -19.07 -5.83 15.84
CA VAL A 32 -18.65 -4.90 16.91
C VAL A 32 -17.22 -5.19 17.38
N VAL A 33 -16.74 -6.44 17.42
CA VAL A 33 -15.30 -6.74 17.61
C VAL A 33 -14.48 -6.03 16.55
N LEU A 34 -14.85 -6.21 15.27
CA LEU A 34 -14.16 -5.58 14.15
C LEU A 34 -14.15 -4.04 14.26
N CYS A 35 -15.26 -3.44 14.69
CA CYS A 35 -15.42 -1.98 14.73
C CYS A 35 -14.91 -1.31 16.02
N ALA A 36 -14.85 -2.04 17.14
CA ALA A 36 -14.49 -1.52 18.46
C ALA A 36 -13.10 -1.93 18.94
N LEU A 37 -12.38 -2.79 18.21
CA LEU A 37 -10.95 -3.08 18.41
C LEU A 37 -10.58 -3.48 19.85
N GLN A 38 -11.49 -4.16 20.53
CA GLN A 38 -11.23 -4.67 21.87
C GLN A 38 -10.04 -5.64 21.78
N ASN A 39 -9.03 -5.43 22.62
CA ASN A 39 -7.83 -6.25 22.63
C ASN A 39 -8.22 -7.74 22.78
N PRO A 40 -7.55 -8.66 22.06
CA PRO A 40 -7.72 -10.09 22.30
C PRO A 40 -7.41 -10.39 23.77
N SER A 41 -8.17 -11.28 24.40
CA SER A 41 -7.94 -11.57 25.81
C SER A 41 -6.59 -12.27 26.01
N ILE A 42 -6.10 -12.24 27.24
CA ILE A 42 -4.90 -12.96 27.70
C ILE A 42 -4.87 -14.37 27.10
N LYS A 43 -3.70 -14.77 26.56
CA LYS A 43 -3.49 -16.03 25.83
C LYS A 43 -3.98 -17.24 26.64
N THR A 44 -5.13 -17.78 26.28
CA THR A 44 -5.68 -18.98 26.92
C THR A 44 -4.77 -20.19 26.67
N PRO A 45 -4.47 -21.03 27.69
CA PRO A 45 -3.53 -22.13 27.53
C PRO A 45 -4.03 -23.15 26.48
N PRO A 46 -3.16 -23.65 25.58
CA PRO A 46 -3.57 -24.38 24.37
C PRO A 46 -4.31 -25.69 24.65
N ILE A 47 -4.15 -26.28 25.84
CA ILE A 47 -4.86 -27.47 26.29
C ILE A 47 -6.35 -27.16 26.54
N ARG A 48 -6.67 -26.05 27.25
CA ARG A 48 -8.06 -25.64 27.51
C ARG A 48 -8.74 -25.15 26.23
N TYR A 49 -7.99 -24.47 25.36
CA TYR A 49 -8.44 -24.08 24.04
C TYR A 49 -8.91 -25.29 23.20
N LYS A 50 -8.08 -26.34 23.10
CA LYS A 50 -8.46 -27.60 22.44
C LYS A 50 -9.65 -28.28 23.10
N LEU A 51 -9.73 -28.26 24.44
CA LEU A 51 -10.85 -28.83 25.18
C LEU A 51 -12.19 -28.17 24.81
N ILE A 52 -12.25 -26.83 24.82
CA ILE A 52 -13.45 -26.07 24.41
C ILE A 52 -13.85 -26.43 22.96
N TRP A 53 -12.87 -26.51 22.05
CA TRP A 53 -13.13 -26.85 20.64
C TRP A 53 -13.71 -28.27 20.47
N TYR A 54 -13.19 -29.26 21.20
CA TYR A 54 -13.75 -30.63 21.20
C TYR A 54 -15.11 -30.73 21.90
N SER A 55 -15.36 -29.96 22.96
CA SER A 55 -16.69 -29.89 23.59
C SER A 55 -17.73 -29.26 22.67
N LEU A 56 -17.34 -28.24 21.89
CA LEU A 56 -18.21 -27.63 20.88
C LEU A 56 -18.48 -28.59 19.70
N LEU A 57 -17.46 -29.34 19.25
CA LEU A 57 -17.65 -30.43 18.28
C LEU A 57 -18.67 -31.47 18.77
N LEU A 58 -18.55 -31.91 20.03
CA LEU A 58 -19.48 -32.88 20.65
C LEU A 58 -20.91 -32.33 20.73
N PHE A 59 -21.06 -31.05 21.07
CA PHE A 59 -22.36 -30.37 21.09
C PHE A 59 -23.02 -30.38 19.69
N ILE A 60 -22.23 -30.12 18.64
CA ILE A 60 -22.71 -30.13 17.24
C ILE A 60 -23.03 -31.56 16.76
N THR A 61 -22.23 -32.58 17.13
CA THR A 61 -22.55 -33.97 16.75
C THR A 61 -23.83 -34.48 17.41
N LEU A 62 -24.21 -34.00 18.60
CA LEU A 62 -25.50 -34.32 19.23
C LEU A 62 -26.70 -33.77 18.45
N TYR A 63 -26.59 -32.60 17.81
CA TYR A 63 -27.60 -32.16 16.84
C TYR A 63 -27.68 -33.10 15.63
N GLY A 64 -26.54 -33.57 15.13
CA GLY A 64 -26.49 -34.59 14.08
C GLY A 64 -27.18 -35.89 14.48
N VAL A 65 -26.95 -36.38 15.71
CA VAL A 65 -27.64 -37.55 16.28
C VAL A 65 -29.15 -37.32 16.36
N GLN A 66 -29.61 -36.14 16.79
CA GLN A 66 -31.04 -35.82 16.85
C GLN A 66 -31.68 -35.80 15.45
N ILE A 67 -30.99 -35.26 14.43
CA ILE A 67 -31.45 -35.31 13.04
C ILE A 67 -31.55 -36.76 12.55
N VAL A 68 -30.57 -37.61 12.86
CA VAL A 68 -30.61 -39.06 12.53
C VAL A 68 -31.78 -39.76 13.23
N LEU A 69 -32.07 -39.43 14.50
CA LEU A 69 -33.25 -39.96 15.20
C LEU A 69 -34.57 -39.52 14.54
N LYS A 70 -34.68 -38.28 14.05
CA LYS A 70 -35.85 -37.83 13.29
C LYS A 70 -35.97 -38.49 11.91
N ILE A 71 -34.85 -38.84 11.27
CA ILE A 71 -34.86 -39.66 10.04
C ILE A 71 -35.36 -41.09 10.34
N ILE A 72 -34.96 -41.69 11.47
CA ILE A 72 -35.46 -42.99 11.94
C ILE A 72 -36.96 -42.91 12.27
N GLU A 73 -37.41 -41.84 12.94
CA GLU A 73 -38.82 -41.61 13.28
C GLU A 73 -39.72 -41.57 12.04
N ILE A 74 -39.26 -40.88 10.98
CA ILE A 74 -39.92 -40.85 9.66
C ILE A 74 -39.91 -42.24 9.02
N LEU A 75 -38.79 -42.96 9.06
CA LEU A 75 -38.64 -44.26 8.38
C LEU A 75 -39.46 -45.39 9.04
N VAL A 76 -39.60 -45.37 10.37
CA VAL A 76 -40.28 -46.44 11.13
C VAL A 76 -41.79 -46.20 11.24
N TRP A 77 -42.23 -44.98 11.57
CA TRP A 77 -43.67 -44.70 11.80
C TRP A 77 -44.34 -43.88 10.70
N SER A 78 -43.62 -43.49 9.64
CA SER A 78 -44.12 -42.55 8.61
C SER A 78 -44.62 -41.21 9.19
N HIS A 79 -44.23 -40.88 10.42
CA HIS A 79 -44.58 -39.64 11.09
C HIS A 79 -43.67 -38.52 10.58
N TRP A 80 -44.26 -37.43 10.08
CA TRP A 80 -43.52 -36.27 9.60
C TRP A 80 -43.47 -35.22 10.72
N PRO A 81 -42.32 -35.03 11.40
CA PRO A 81 -42.21 -34.03 12.45
C PRO A 81 -42.32 -32.60 11.87
N ALA A 82 -42.61 -31.63 12.74
CA ALA A 82 -42.84 -30.25 12.34
C ALA A 82 -41.64 -29.67 11.57
N GLN A 83 -41.93 -28.90 10.51
CA GLN A 83 -40.89 -28.31 9.64
C GLN A 83 -39.97 -27.38 10.43
N SER A 84 -40.51 -26.67 11.42
CA SER A 84 -39.78 -25.86 12.39
C SER A 84 -38.73 -26.66 13.15
N THR A 85 -39.05 -27.85 13.65
CA THR A 85 -38.10 -28.71 14.37
C THR A 85 -36.93 -29.13 13.48
N ILE A 86 -37.18 -29.64 12.26
CA ILE A 86 -36.10 -30.05 11.35
C ILE A 86 -35.20 -28.86 10.99
N ILE A 87 -35.79 -27.72 10.63
CA ILE A 87 -35.05 -26.52 10.21
C ILE A 87 -34.30 -25.90 11.39
N GLY A 88 -34.88 -25.89 12.59
CA GLY A 88 -34.21 -25.43 13.81
C GLY A 88 -32.97 -26.25 14.14
N LEU A 89 -33.05 -27.59 14.06
CA LEU A 89 -31.89 -28.46 14.26
C LEU A 89 -30.79 -28.21 13.22
N LEU A 90 -31.15 -28.13 11.94
CA LEU A 90 -30.22 -27.85 10.84
C LEU A 90 -29.57 -26.45 10.96
N ALA A 91 -30.34 -25.44 11.37
CA ALA A 91 -29.84 -24.09 11.62
C ALA A 91 -28.86 -24.06 12.80
N CYS A 92 -29.12 -24.79 13.89
CA CYS A 92 -28.16 -24.92 14.99
C CYS A 92 -26.84 -25.58 14.53
N VAL A 93 -26.90 -26.68 13.76
CA VAL A 93 -25.69 -27.31 13.17
C VAL A 93 -24.89 -26.29 12.35
N LEU A 94 -25.56 -25.54 11.47
CA LEU A 94 -24.94 -24.52 10.63
C LEU A 94 -24.27 -23.42 11.46
N ILE A 95 -24.98 -22.84 12.43
CA ILE A 95 -24.52 -21.66 13.17
C ILE A 95 -23.41 -22.01 14.16
N PHE A 96 -23.55 -23.10 14.92
CA PHE A 96 -22.49 -23.55 15.82
C PHE A 96 -21.31 -24.14 15.04
N GLY A 97 -21.53 -24.75 13.86
CA GLY A 97 -20.46 -25.14 12.93
C GLY A 97 -19.68 -23.93 12.39
N VAL A 98 -20.36 -22.85 12.02
CA VAL A 98 -19.73 -21.58 11.63
C VAL A 98 -18.92 -21.00 12.80
N GLN A 99 -19.40 -21.07 14.04
CA GLN A 99 -18.62 -20.68 15.23
C GLN A 99 -17.38 -21.58 15.40
N GLN A 100 -17.54 -22.90 15.38
CA GLN A 100 -16.45 -23.88 15.56
C GLN A 100 -15.31 -23.67 14.54
N ASN A 101 -15.67 -23.42 13.29
CA ASN A 101 -14.72 -23.21 12.21
C ASN A 101 -14.09 -21.80 12.25
N SER A 102 -14.79 -20.80 12.79
CA SER A 102 -14.25 -19.45 13.05
C SER A 102 -13.18 -19.39 14.16
N PHE A 103 -13.01 -20.45 14.97
CA PHE A 103 -11.86 -20.58 15.86
C PHE A 103 -10.53 -20.89 15.12
N GLY A 104 -10.56 -21.31 13.85
CA GLY A 104 -9.37 -21.82 13.14
C GLY A 104 -8.20 -20.84 13.00
N ASP A 105 -7.00 -21.27 13.42
CA ASP A 105 -5.67 -20.66 13.17
C ASP A 105 -5.45 -19.18 13.58
N VAL A 106 -6.35 -18.56 14.35
CA VAL A 106 -6.14 -17.20 14.89
C VAL A 106 -5.55 -17.28 16.32
N PRO A 107 -4.32 -16.78 16.56
CA PRO A 107 -3.67 -16.86 17.89
C PRO A 107 -4.24 -15.88 18.94
N GLU A 108 -5.15 -15.00 18.52
CA GLU A 108 -5.67 -13.86 19.27
C GLU A 108 -7.18 -13.75 19.04
N ILE A 109 -7.97 -14.35 19.93
CA ILE A 109 -9.43 -14.44 19.82
C ILE A 109 -10.09 -13.56 20.89
N VAL A 110 -11.12 -12.81 20.47
CA VAL A 110 -12.00 -12.06 21.37
C VAL A 110 -13.20 -12.93 21.72
N TRP A 111 -13.40 -13.23 23.01
CA TRP A 111 -14.31 -14.30 23.44
C TRP A 111 -15.79 -13.90 23.55
N TYR A 112 -16.14 -12.61 23.62
CA TYR A 112 -17.53 -12.22 23.90
C TYR A 112 -18.57 -12.61 22.83
N PRO A 113 -18.27 -12.63 21.50
CA PRO A 113 -19.21 -13.17 20.51
C PRO A 113 -19.54 -14.64 20.77
N TYR A 114 -18.54 -15.41 21.21
CA TYR A 114 -18.66 -16.85 21.46
C TYR A 114 -19.38 -17.12 22.79
N TYR A 115 -18.90 -16.61 23.92
CA TYR A 115 -19.54 -16.87 25.21
C TYR A 115 -20.96 -16.30 25.26
N GLY A 116 -21.23 -15.14 24.66
CA GLY A 116 -22.58 -14.58 24.60
C GLY A 116 -23.53 -15.46 23.79
N SER A 117 -23.06 -16.01 22.67
CA SER A 117 -23.81 -17.02 21.89
C SER A 117 -24.11 -18.29 22.70
N TRP A 118 -23.15 -18.73 23.52
CA TRP A 118 -23.29 -19.91 24.38
C TRP A 118 -24.26 -19.67 25.55
N VAL A 119 -24.18 -18.49 26.19
CA VAL A 119 -25.11 -18.09 27.25
C VAL A 119 -26.54 -17.98 26.70
N ILE A 120 -26.73 -17.34 25.54
CA ILE A 120 -28.03 -17.32 24.85
C ILE A 120 -28.52 -18.75 24.60
N GLY A 121 -27.68 -19.63 24.03
CA GLY A 121 -28.05 -21.03 23.80
C GLY A 121 -28.42 -21.80 25.07
N SER A 122 -27.73 -21.54 26.19
CA SER A 122 -28.03 -22.16 27.48
C SER A 122 -29.39 -21.77 28.06
N LEU A 123 -30.01 -20.68 27.58
CA LEU A 123 -31.38 -20.30 27.93
C LEU A 123 -32.44 -21.01 27.06
N PHE A 124 -32.12 -21.29 25.79
CA PHE A 124 -33.06 -21.91 24.85
C PHE A 124 -33.12 -23.45 24.95
N GLU A 125 -31.98 -24.13 25.11
CA GLU A 125 -31.93 -25.61 25.26
C GLU A 125 -32.86 -26.16 26.37
N PRO A 126 -32.88 -25.64 27.61
CA PRO A 126 -33.78 -26.14 28.64
C PRO A 126 -35.25 -25.77 28.39
N ALA A 127 -35.52 -24.63 27.74
CA ALA A 127 -36.88 -24.25 27.35
C ALA A 127 -37.46 -25.21 26.30
N ILE A 128 -36.65 -25.61 25.32
CA ILE A 128 -37.00 -26.66 24.35
C ILE A 128 -37.21 -27.99 25.06
N ALA A 129 -36.27 -28.43 25.92
CA ALA A 129 -36.37 -29.71 26.63
C ALA A 129 -37.63 -29.82 27.52
N VAL A 130 -37.97 -28.75 28.26
CA VAL A 130 -39.20 -28.70 29.08
C VAL A 130 -40.46 -28.78 28.21
N LEU A 131 -40.49 -28.06 27.10
CA LEU A 131 -41.64 -28.07 26.19
C LEU A 131 -41.83 -29.44 25.52
N GLN A 132 -40.75 -30.06 25.06
CA GLN A 132 -40.75 -31.43 24.53
C GLN A 132 -41.22 -32.45 25.58
N PHE A 133 -40.83 -32.28 26.85
CA PHE A 133 -41.29 -33.13 27.95
C PHE A 133 -42.79 -32.94 28.26
N LEU A 134 -43.29 -31.70 28.25
CA LEU A 134 -44.72 -31.40 28.43
C LEU A 134 -45.57 -32.01 27.29
N ILE A 135 -45.10 -31.88 26.04
CA ILE A 135 -45.73 -32.50 24.86
C ILE A 135 -45.71 -34.03 24.97
N ALA A 136 -44.59 -34.63 25.39
CA ALA A 136 -44.52 -36.08 25.65
C ALA A 136 -45.49 -36.52 26.76
N HIS A 137 -45.70 -35.68 27.79
CA HIS A 137 -46.62 -35.97 28.88
C HIS A 137 -48.08 -35.88 28.42
N GLU A 138 -48.48 -34.83 27.70
CA GLU A 138 -49.82 -34.68 27.10
C GLU A 138 -50.13 -35.83 26.11
N ALA A 139 -49.18 -36.19 25.25
CA ALA A 139 -49.31 -37.34 24.36
C ALA A 139 -49.44 -38.69 25.10
N SER A 140 -48.90 -38.79 26.33
CA SER A 140 -49.00 -39.99 27.17
C SER A 140 -50.33 -40.08 27.95
N THR A 141 -50.95 -38.95 28.32
CA THR A 141 -52.22 -38.94 29.06
C THR A 141 -53.44 -39.08 28.16
N ILE A 142 -53.38 -38.58 26.93
CA ILE A 142 -54.50 -38.66 25.95
C ILE A 142 -54.66 -40.08 25.35
N ARG A 143 -53.62 -40.93 25.38
CA ARG A 143 -53.59 -42.22 24.66
C ARG A 143 -54.02 -43.47 25.45
N LEU A 144 -54.58 -43.35 26.67
CA LEU A 144 -54.86 -44.54 27.51
C LEU A 144 -55.89 -45.54 26.93
N ASP A 145 -56.80 -45.09 26.04
CA ASP A 145 -57.95 -45.90 25.58
C ASP A 145 -57.77 -46.56 24.19
N ALA A 146 -56.57 -46.56 23.60
CA ALA A 146 -56.33 -47.16 22.28
C ALA A 146 -55.00 -47.95 22.17
N HIS A 147 -54.95 -48.89 21.22
CA HIS A 147 -53.96 -49.99 21.12
C HIS A 147 -52.47 -49.60 21.22
N PRO A 148 -51.61 -50.52 21.74
CA PRO A 148 -50.28 -50.18 22.24
C PRO A 148 -49.18 -50.10 21.15
N GLU A 149 -49.06 -48.95 20.48
CA GLU A 149 -47.79 -48.52 19.88
C GLU A 149 -46.90 -47.89 20.95
N VAL A 150 -46.13 -48.74 21.65
CA VAL A 150 -45.42 -48.41 22.91
C VAL A 150 -44.28 -47.38 22.72
N GLU A 151 -43.76 -47.22 21.51
CA GLU A 151 -42.42 -46.65 21.28
C GLU A 151 -42.41 -45.14 21.00
N LEU A 152 -43.46 -44.57 20.40
CA LEU A 152 -43.47 -43.15 20.04
C LEU A 152 -43.27 -42.20 21.26
N PRO A 153 -43.92 -42.42 22.42
CA PRO A 153 -43.66 -41.60 23.61
C PRO A 153 -42.27 -41.86 24.24
N ALA A 154 -41.60 -42.97 23.92
CA ALA A 154 -40.21 -43.20 24.32
C ALA A 154 -39.24 -42.37 23.46
N PHE A 155 -39.49 -42.24 22.15
CA PHE A 155 -38.67 -41.40 21.26
C PHE A 155 -38.73 -39.92 21.62
N ILE A 156 -39.90 -39.35 21.96
CA ILE A 156 -39.99 -37.93 22.39
C ILE A 156 -39.25 -37.71 23.73
N ARG A 157 -39.26 -38.70 24.64
CA ARG A 157 -38.48 -38.65 25.89
C ARG A 157 -36.97 -38.78 25.65
N LEU A 158 -36.54 -39.55 24.66
CA LEU A 158 -35.14 -39.62 24.20
C LEU A 158 -34.68 -38.28 23.59
N ASP A 159 -35.54 -37.65 22.79
CA ASP A 159 -35.33 -36.33 22.18
C ASP A 159 -35.10 -35.25 23.26
N ALA A 160 -35.98 -35.19 24.26
CA ALA A 160 -35.83 -34.30 25.41
C ALA A 160 -34.57 -34.62 26.25
N ALA A 161 -34.21 -35.89 26.42
CA ALA A 161 -32.99 -36.29 27.12
C ALA A 161 -31.71 -35.82 26.40
N ILE A 162 -31.69 -35.85 25.06
CA ILE A 162 -30.58 -35.31 24.25
C ILE A 162 -30.48 -33.79 24.40
N SER A 163 -31.60 -33.07 24.42
CA SER A 163 -31.64 -31.63 24.71
C SER A 163 -31.09 -31.31 26.11
N VAL A 164 -31.37 -32.14 27.13
CA VAL A 164 -30.76 -32.01 28.48
C VAL A 164 -29.24 -32.27 28.46
N VAL A 165 -28.77 -33.30 27.75
CA VAL A 165 -27.33 -33.58 27.61
C VAL A 165 -26.60 -32.43 26.90
N ARG A 166 -27.22 -31.83 25.86
CA ARG A 166 -26.69 -30.62 25.21
C ARG A 166 -26.60 -29.43 26.16
N PHE A 167 -27.63 -29.18 26.97
CA PHE A 167 -27.60 -28.14 27.99
C PHE A 167 -26.44 -28.33 28.97
N VAL A 168 -26.22 -29.56 29.47
CA VAL A 168 -25.08 -29.89 30.36
C VAL A 168 -23.73 -29.63 29.67
N ILE A 169 -23.59 -29.97 28.39
CA ILE A 169 -22.36 -29.71 27.63
C ILE A 169 -22.14 -28.20 27.44
N MET A 170 -23.18 -27.44 27.06
CA MET A 170 -23.09 -25.98 26.90
C MET A 170 -22.74 -25.28 28.22
N LEU A 171 -23.36 -25.72 29.33
CA LEU A 171 -23.00 -25.29 30.68
C LEU A 171 -21.53 -25.61 31.00
N SER A 172 -21.04 -26.80 30.63
CA SER A 172 -19.64 -27.17 30.85
C SER A 172 -18.65 -26.27 30.09
N ILE A 173 -18.97 -25.87 28.85
CA ILE A 173 -18.16 -24.94 28.05
C ILE A 173 -18.08 -23.57 28.74
N ILE A 174 -19.20 -23.05 29.23
CA ILE A 174 -19.28 -21.78 29.97
C ILE A 174 -18.47 -21.87 31.28
N LEU A 175 -18.59 -22.96 32.03
CA LEU A 175 -17.85 -23.19 33.28
C LEU A 175 -16.33 -23.34 33.04
N ILE A 176 -15.90 -24.00 31.97
CA ILE A 176 -14.49 -24.10 31.57
C ILE A 176 -13.92 -22.72 31.20
N HIS A 177 -14.73 -21.85 30.58
CA HIS A 177 -14.34 -20.48 30.28
C HIS A 177 -14.20 -19.63 31.57
N PHE A 178 -15.23 -19.57 32.42
CA PHE A 178 -15.19 -18.76 33.66
C PHE A 178 -14.18 -19.24 34.69
N SER A 179 -14.00 -20.56 34.85
CA SER A 179 -12.93 -21.11 35.71
C SER A 179 -11.52 -20.85 35.18
N SER A 180 -11.39 -20.50 33.90
CA SER A 180 -10.13 -19.99 33.34
C SER A 180 -9.95 -18.49 33.49
N TYR A 181 -10.99 -17.72 33.82
CA TYR A 181 -10.90 -16.28 34.09
C TYR A 181 -10.46 -16.04 35.54
N ASN A 182 -11.24 -16.52 36.53
CA ASN A 182 -10.96 -16.34 37.96
C ASN A 182 -9.61 -16.90 38.44
N ARG A 183 -8.99 -17.82 37.68
CA ARG A 183 -7.71 -18.45 38.03
C ARG A 183 -6.48 -17.73 37.46
N ILE A 184 -6.67 -16.75 36.59
CA ILE A 184 -5.56 -15.93 36.06
C ILE A 184 -5.22 -14.79 37.03
N ASP A 185 -6.22 -14.20 37.71
CA ASP A 185 -5.99 -13.22 38.78
C ASP A 185 -5.23 -13.83 39.98
N THR A 186 -5.38 -15.13 40.26
CA THR A 186 -4.68 -15.81 41.38
C THR A 186 -3.24 -16.17 41.06
N ASP A 187 -2.88 -16.39 39.78
CA ASP A 187 -1.50 -16.68 39.38
C ASP A 187 -0.67 -15.36 39.28
N GLY A 188 -1.30 -14.19 39.46
CA GLY A 188 -0.66 -12.87 39.44
C GLY A 188 0.04 -12.45 40.74
N SER A 189 -0.04 -13.25 41.81
CA SER A 189 0.54 -12.95 43.14
C SER A 189 1.53 -14.00 43.65
N ASP A 190 2.01 -14.91 42.79
CA ASP A 190 2.93 -15.99 43.15
C ASP A 190 4.40 -15.53 43.03
N GLU A 191 4.89 -14.77 44.03
CA GLU A 191 6.19 -14.08 43.99
C GLU A 191 7.38 -15.02 43.73
N GLU A 192 7.29 -16.31 44.13
CA GLU A 192 8.36 -17.32 43.99
C GLU A 192 8.76 -17.64 42.54
N ARG A 193 7.97 -17.21 41.54
CA ARG A 193 8.27 -17.43 40.10
C ARG A 193 8.88 -16.22 39.39
N SER A 194 9.21 -15.18 40.14
CA SER A 194 9.91 -13.99 39.64
C SER A 194 11.35 -14.34 39.19
N PRO A 195 11.79 -13.99 37.97
CA PRO A 195 13.19 -14.12 37.60
C PRO A 195 14.07 -13.22 38.48
N LEU A 196 15.03 -13.81 39.20
CA LEU A 196 15.93 -13.14 40.17
C LEU A 196 16.88 -12.08 39.58
N ILE A 197 16.71 -11.70 38.31
CA ILE A 197 17.51 -10.68 37.62
C ILE A 197 16.54 -9.70 36.92
N PRO A 198 16.34 -8.49 37.45
CA PRO A 198 15.61 -7.46 36.72
C PRO A 198 16.45 -7.02 35.51
N LYS A 199 15.91 -7.14 34.29
CA LYS A 199 16.51 -6.51 33.12
C LYS A 199 16.37 -5.00 33.28
N SER A 200 17.49 -4.32 33.45
CA SER A 200 17.54 -2.89 33.78
C SER A 200 17.07 -2.01 32.61
N ASP A 201 16.00 -1.26 32.82
CA ASP A 201 15.79 0.00 32.11
C ASP A 201 16.98 0.94 32.38
N GLN A 202 17.56 1.53 31.33
CA GLN A 202 18.52 2.62 31.46
C GLN A 202 18.13 3.82 30.61
N ARG A 203 17.76 4.90 31.31
CA ARG A 203 17.77 6.27 30.81
C ARG A 203 18.34 7.19 31.89
N LEU A 204 19.44 7.88 31.55
CA LEU A 204 20.07 8.97 32.31
C LEU A 204 20.76 8.48 33.62
N SER A 205 21.96 8.93 34.02
CA SER A 205 22.71 10.16 33.68
C SER A 205 24.23 10.05 33.99
N ASN A 206 25.04 10.92 33.36
CA ASN A 206 26.34 11.50 33.77
C ASN A 206 27.34 10.71 34.66
N GLY A 207 28.59 10.56 34.17
CA GLY A 207 29.78 10.30 35.00
C GLY A 207 31.09 10.28 34.19
N ASN A 208 32.11 11.04 34.62
CA ASN A 208 33.41 11.13 33.92
C ASN A 208 34.25 9.84 34.04
N GLY A 209 34.96 9.45 32.97
CA GLY A 209 35.98 8.40 32.98
C GLY A 209 36.91 8.51 31.77
N SER A 210 38.23 8.51 31.99
CA SER A 210 39.25 8.84 30.99
C SER A 210 39.68 7.69 30.08
N ALA A 211 39.84 8.00 28.79
CA ALA A 211 40.85 7.52 27.83
C ALA A 211 41.29 6.04 27.81
N ASP A 212 41.16 5.42 26.63
CA ASP A 212 42.36 5.16 25.80
C ASP A 212 42.00 5.28 24.30
N SER A 213 42.99 5.28 23.41
CA SER A 213 42.83 5.52 21.96
C SER A 213 43.23 4.31 21.10
N GLY A 214 42.29 3.81 20.29
CA GLY A 214 42.54 2.77 19.28
C GLY A 214 41.90 3.15 17.94
N TYR A 215 42.71 3.25 16.88
CA TYR A 215 42.26 3.61 15.54
C TYR A 215 42.03 2.34 14.72
N GLY A 216 40.79 2.02 14.36
CA GLY A 216 40.44 0.79 13.66
C GLY A 216 39.11 0.89 12.91
N THR A 217 38.99 0.15 11.80
CA THR A 217 37.82 0.19 10.91
C THR A 217 37.04 -1.13 10.96
N SER A 218 35.78 -1.09 11.39
CA SER A 218 34.82 -2.17 11.12
C SER A 218 33.41 -1.61 10.92
N SER A 219 32.65 -2.27 10.04
CA SER A 219 31.22 -2.07 9.85
C SER A 219 30.51 -3.19 10.57
N GLU A 220 29.94 -2.91 11.75
CA GLU A 220 29.16 -3.90 12.49
C GLU A 220 27.68 -3.49 12.55
N ALA A 221 26.82 -4.43 12.19
CA ALA A 221 25.38 -4.32 12.34
C ALA A 221 24.98 -4.86 13.72
N ASN A 222 24.08 -4.18 14.43
CA ASN A 222 23.63 -4.63 15.75
C ASN A 222 22.90 -5.98 15.67
N THR A 223 23.60 -7.05 16.04
CA THR A 223 23.02 -8.36 16.35
C THR A 223 22.56 -8.41 17.81
N ASP A 224 21.34 -7.94 18.07
CA ASP A 224 20.64 -8.25 19.33
C ASP A 224 19.67 -9.42 19.09
N ALA A 225 20.18 -10.65 19.24
CA ALA A 225 19.41 -11.87 19.17
C ALA A 225 19.17 -12.44 20.58
N THR A 226 17.91 -12.56 20.99
CA THR A 226 17.52 -13.47 22.08
C THR A 226 16.33 -14.32 21.63
N ASN A 227 16.41 -15.63 21.94
CA ASN A 227 15.67 -16.65 21.20
C ASN A 227 14.25 -16.88 21.72
N THR A 228 13.36 -17.30 20.82
CA THR A 228 12.38 -18.37 21.14
C THR A 228 12.02 -19.16 19.89
N GLU A 229 12.62 -20.35 19.81
CA GLU A 229 12.33 -21.52 18.96
C GLU A 229 11.28 -21.41 17.84
N THR A 230 11.77 -21.35 16.60
CA THR A 230 11.38 -22.34 15.58
C THR A 230 12.48 -22.43 14.52
N ALA A 231 13.31 -23.47 14.60
CA ALA A 231 14.44 -23.63 13.69
C ALA A 231 14.02 -24.33 12.40
N ASN A 232 13.94 -23.59 11.29
CA ASN A 232 14.19 -24.11 9.93
C ASN A 232 14.34 -22.96 8.93
N SER A 233 15.27 -23.13 7.98
CA SER A 233 15.78 -22.13 7.02
C SER A 233 16.48 -20.91 7.65
N PRO A 234 17.58 -20.41 7.04
CA PRO A 234 18.04 -19.05 7.30
C PRO A 234 16.97 -18.09 6.76
N ALA A 235 16.57 -17.10 7.56
CA ALA A 235 15.63 -16.08 7.09
C ALA A 235 16.31 -15.19 6.04
N ASP A 236 15.70 -15.10 4.85
CA ASP A 236 16.09 -14.08 3.86
C ASP A 236 16.08 -12.70 4.54
N PRO A 237 17.11 -11.84 4.36
CA PRO A 237 17.20 -10.56 5.05
C PRO A 237 15.99 -9.68 4.72
N GLU A 238 15.30 -9.18 5.76
CA GLU A 238 14.05 -8.41 5.63
C GLU A 238 14.19 -7.31 4.58
N SER A 239 13.48 -7.45 3.45
CA SER A 239 13.60 -6.54 2.32
C SER A 239 13.20 -5.11 2.73
N PRO A 240 13.79 -4.06 2.13
CA PRO A 240 13.46 -2.67 2.51
C PRO A 240 11.95 -2.40 2.46
N TRP A 241 11.26 -2.98 1.47
CA TRP A 241 9.81 -2.90 1.35
C TRP A 241 9.06 -3.65 2.45
N GLU A 242 9.49 -4.86 2.86
CA GLU A 242 8.86 -5.58 3.97
C GLU A 242 8.98 -4.80 5.28
N ARG A 243 10.16 -4.23 5.55
CA ARG A 243 10.40 -3.35 6.70
C ARG A 243 9.48 -2.13 6.66
N GLN A 244 9.35 -1.49 5.50
CA GLN A 244 8.49 -0.33 5.31
C GLN A 244 7.00 -0.67 5.49
N GLN A 245 6.52 -1.78 4.92
CA GLN A 245 5.13 -2.20 5.13
C GLN A 245 4.88 -2.64 6.58
N ARG A 246 5.85 -3.28 7.25
CA ARG A 246 5.76 -3.57 8.69
C ARG A 246 5.65 -2.29 9.50
N LEU A 247 6.51 -1.30 9.27
CA LEU A 247 6.45 -0.01 9.95
C LEU A 247 5.13 0.73 9.69
N LEU A 248 4.57 0.66 8.48
CA LEU A 248 3.24 1.22 8.16
C LEU A 248 2.12 0.48 8.91
N ARG A 249 2.18 -0.85 9.03
CA ARG A 249 1.22 -1.63 9.83
C ARG A 249 1.36 -1.34 11.32
N GLU A 250 2.58 -1.26 11.85
CA GLU A 250 2.82 -0.87 13.24
C GLU A 250 2.29 0.54 13.54
N LYS A 251 2.44 1.50 12.61
CA LYS A 251 1.86 2.85 12.71
C LYS A 251 0.34 2.81 12.68
N MET A 252 -0.25 2.12 11.70
CA MET A 252 -1.69 1.88 11.60
C MET A 252 -2.22 1.29 12.91
N GLU A 253 -1.63 0.22 13.43
CA GLU A 253 -2.03 -0.41 14.70
C GLU A 253 -1.89 0.53 15.90
N LYS A 254 -0.79 1.29 16.01
CA LYS A 254 -0.59 2.27 17.09
C LYS A 254 -1.68 3.34 17.05
N ARG A 255 -1.99 3.85 15.86
CA ARG A 255 -3.06 4.84 15.64
C ARG A 255 -4.45 4.27 15.96
N LEU A 256 -4.75 3.10 15.43
CA LEU A 256 -5.98 2.34 15.62
C LEU A 256 -6.22 2.01 17.11
N LYS A 257 -5.16 1.69 17.87
CA LYS A 257 -5.17 1.54 19.33
C LYS A 257 -5.34 2.86 20.07
N SER A 258 -4.75 3.96 19.58
CA SER A 258 -4.88 5.30 20.20
C SER A 258 -6.25 5.98 19.98
N GLU A 259 -6.91 5.67 18.87
CA GLU A 259 -8.23 6.24 18.51
C GLU A 259 -9.40 5.37 19.00
N GLY A 260 -9.13 4.15 19.48
CA GLY A 260 -10.08 3.30 20.23
C GLY A 260 -11.26 2.71 19.44
N SER A 261 -11.48 3.12 18.19
CA SER A 261 -12.51 2.56 17.31
C SER A 261 -12.12 2.72 15.84
N TRP A 262 -12.53 1.74 15.01
CA TRP A 262 -12.40 1.83 13.56
C TRP A 262 -13.17 3.02 12.97
N ILE A 263 -14.24 3.47 13.63
CA ILE A 263 -15.03 4.63 13.21
C ILE A 263 -14.23 5.92 13.41
N ALA A 264 -13.45 6.01 14.50
CA ALA A 264 -12.51 7.12 14.71
C ALA A 264 -11.36 7.06 13.68
N TYR A 265 -10.75 5.88 13.50
CA TYR A 265 -9.70 5.68 12.50
C TYR A 265 -10.15 6.09 11.09
N VAL A 266 -11.33 5.67 10.64
CA VAL A 266 -11.91 6.09 9.34
C VAL A 266 -12.25 7.58 9.31
N LYS A 267 -12.69 8.17 10.43
CA LYS A 267 -12.83 9.63 10.56
C LYS A 267 -11.49 10.37 10.34
N GLY A 268 -10.38 9.74 10.69
CA GLY A 268 -9.02 10.20 10.35
C GLY A 268 -8.75 10.38 8.85
N PHE A 269 -9.48 9.68 7.98
CA PHE A 269 -9.40 9.81 6.51
C PHE A 269 -10.34 10.89 5.94
N MET A 270 -11.17 11.55 6.77
CA MET A 270 -12.03 12.66 6.31
C MET A 270 -11.22 13.89 5.86
N VAL A 271 -9.91 13.94 6.10
CA VAL A 271 -8.97 14.87 5.45
C VAL A 271 -9.06 14.80 3.92
N PHE A 272 -9.39 13.64 3.36
CA PHE A 272 -9.55 13.46 1.91
C PHE A 272 -10.96 13.84 1.40
N PHE A 273 -11.97 13.88 2.27
CA PHE A 273 -13.37 14.11 1.87
C PHE A 273 -13.61 15.40 1.06
N PRO A 274 -12.95 16.55 1.33
CA PRO A 274 -13.09 17.76 0.52
C PRO A 274 -12.60 17.64 -0.93
N TYR A 275 -11.73 16.67 -1.23
CA TYR A 275 -11.24 16.40 -2.59
C TYR A 275 -12.09 15.34 -3.31
N ILE A 276 -12.65 14.39 -2.55
CA ILE A 276 -13.53 13.33 -3.06
C ILE A 276 -14.93 13.87 -3.38
N TRP A 277 -15.49 14.67 -2.47
CA TRP A 277 -16.82 15.25 -2.66
C TRP A 277 -16.72 16.58 -3.43
N PRO A 278 -17.49 16.79 -4.51
CA PRO A 278 -17.42 18.02 -5.30
C PRO A 278 -18.14 19.19 -4.60
N VAL A 279 -17.62 19.66 -3.47
CA VAL A 279 -18.22 20.71 -2.60
C VAL A 279 -18.57 21.97 -3.40
N GLY A 280 -17.69 22.41 -4.30
CA GLY A 280 -17.86 23.63 -5.07
C GLY A 280 -18.80 23.52 -6.28
N ASN A 281 -19.17 22.32 -6.74
CA ASN A 281 -19.84 22.13 -8.02
C ASN A 281 -21.18 21.40 -7.91
N ARG A 282 -22.27 22.18 -7.85
CA ARG A 282 -23.66 21.67 -7.80
C ARG A 282 -24.02 20.73 -8.95
N ARG A 283 -23.44 20.88 -10.14
CA ARG A 283 -23.69 19.97 -11.27
C ARG A 283 -23.18 18.57 -10.96
N LEU A 284 -21.95 18.45 -10.46
CA LEU A 284 -21.36 17.16 -10.07
C LEU A 284 -22.08 16.54 -8.86
N GLN A 285 -22.54 17.34 -7.90
CA GLN A 285 -23.37 16.85 -6.78
C GLN A 285 -24.67 16.20 -7.27
N ILE A 286 -25.33 16.78 -8.28
CA ILE A 286 -26.50 16.17 -8.93
C ILE A 286 -26.12 14.86 -9.63
N HIS A 287 -24.93 14.76 -10.24
CA HIS A 287 -24.50 13.51 -10.88
C HIS A 287 -24.33 12.38 -9.85
N VAL A 288 -23.77 12.65 -8.66
CA VAL A 288 -23.67 11.66 -7.56
C VAL A 288 -25.05 11.18 -7.09
N ILE A 289 -26.03 12.10 -6.97
CA ILE A 289 -27.41 11.75 -6.59
C ILE A 289 -28.06 10.87 -7.67
N LEU A 290 -27.86 11.20 -8.95
CA LEU A 290 -28.37 10.40 -10.08
C LEU A 290 -27.69 9.02 -10.15
N VAL A 291 -26.39 8.90 -9.85
CA VAL A 291 -25.71 7.60 -9.70
C VAL A 291 -26.36 6.75 -8.60
N GLY A 292 -26.66 7.35 -7.44
CA GLY A 292 -27.39 6.67 -6.36
C GLY A 292 -28.77 6.16 -6.78
N LEU A 293 -29.51 6.96 -7.54
CA LEU A 293 -30.81 6.54 -8.11
C LEU A 293 -30.65 5.43 -9.17
N CYS A 294 -29.62 5.48 -10.01
CA CYS A 294 -29.33 4.42 -10.98
C CYS A 294 -28.98 3.08 -10.31
N LEU A 295 -28.28 3.12 -9.17
CA LEU A 295 -27.98 1.92 -8.37
C LEU A 295 -29.26 1.30 -7.79
N LEU A 296 -30.11 2.10 -7.13
CA LEU A 296 -31.39 1.63 -6.58
C LEU A 296 -32.32 1.07 -7.67
N ALA A 297 -32.32 1.68 -8.87
CA ALA A 297 -33.03 1.15 -10.03
C ALA A 297 -32.41 -0.18 -10.53
N GLY A 298 -31.08 -0.31 -10.53
CA GLY A 298 -30.36 -1.53 -10.87
C GLY A 298 -30.67 -2.70 -9.93
N ASN A 299 -30.64 -2.47 -8.61
CA ASN A 299 -31.14 -3.42 -7.60
C ASN A 299 -32.59 -3.86 -7.88
N GLY A 300 -33.46 -2.89 -8.24
CA GLY A 300 -34.83 -3.17 -8.67
C GLY A 300 -34.91 -4.09 -9.90
N LEU A 301 -34.04 -3.93 -10.90
CA LEU A 301 -33.99 -4.82 -12.06
C LEU A 301 -33.42 -6.21 -11.72
N ASN A 302 -32.40 -6.28 -10.86
CA ASN A 302 -31.85 -7.55 -10.40
C ASN A 302 -32.93 -8.42 -9.74
N PHE A 303 -33.83 -7.82 -8.96
CA PHE A 303 -35.03 -8.48 -8.43
C PHE A 303 -36.11 -8.78 -9.50
N LEU A 304 -36.43 -7.84 -10.38
CA LEU A 304 -37.56 -8.00 -11.31
C LEU A 304 -37.28 -9.01 -12.43
N ILE A 305 -36.04 -9.16 -12.90
CA ILE A 305 -35.71 -10.00 -14.06
C ILE A 305 -35.92 -11.51 -13.82
N PRO A 306 -35.40 -12.14 -12.73
CA PRO A 306 -35.67 -13.55 -12.41
C PRO A 306 -37.16 -13.83 -12.26
N ARG A 307 -37.91 -12.92 -11.60
CA ARG A 307 -39.35 -13.02 -11.46
C ARG A 307 -40.06 -12.97 -12.81
N GLN A 308 -39.64 -12.08 -13.71
CA GLN A 308 -40.23 -11.95 -15.04
C GLN A 308 -39.96 -13.18 -15.91
N TYR A 309 -38.77 -13.79 -15.80
CA TYR A 309 -38.46 -15.08 -16.45
C TYR A 309 -39.49 -16.16 -16.09
N GLY A 310 -39.85 -16.27 -14.80
CA GLY A 310 -40.87 -17.21 -14.34
C GLY A 310 -42.27 -16.90 -14.90
N VAL A 311 -42.69 -15.63 -14.85
CA VAL A 311 -44.00 -15.20 -15.39
C VAL A 311 -44.13 -15.45 -16.89
N VAL A 312 -43.05 -15.26 -17.67
CA VAL A 312 -43.01 -15.62 -19.10
C VAL A 312 -43.25 -17.13 -19.28
N LEU A 313 -42.53 -17.98 -18.56
CA LEU A 313 -42.69 -19.43 -18.69
C LEU A 313 -44.08 -19.92 -18.26
N ASP A 314 -44.67 -19.37 -17.19
CA ASP A 314 -46.03 -19.72 -16.76
C ASP A 314 -47.12 -19.25 -17.74
N SER A 315 -46.85 -18.20 -18.52
CA SER A 315 -47.75 -17.79 -19.62
C SER A 315 -47.67 -18.73 -20.83
N LEU A 316 -46.49 -19.30 -21.11
CA LEU A 316 -46.29 -20.31 -22.16
C LEU A 316 -46.83 -21.69 -21.75
N GLY A 317 -46.68 -22.06 -20.48
CA GLY A 317 -47.18 -23.32 -19.90
C GLY A 317 -48.69 -23.35 -19.62
N GLY A 318 -49.45 -22.32 -19.98
CA GLY A 318 -50.90 -22.24 -19.78
C GLY A 318 -51.34 -22.04 -18.32
N ALA A 319 -50.42 -21.80 -17.39
CA ALA A 319 -50.72 -21.53 -15.98
C ALA A 319 -51.25 -20.10 -15.75
N SER A 320 -50.93 -19.17 -16.65
CA SER A 320 -51.44 -17.78 -16.66
C SER A 320 -52.43 -17.53 -17.79
N LYS A 321 -53.44 -16.68 -17.55
CA LYS A 321 -54.41 -16.20 -18.54
C LYS A 321 -53.92 -14.97 -19.35
N GLN A 322 -52.68 -14.55 -19.15
CA GLN A 322 -52.11 -13.33 -19.77
C GLN A 322 -51.41 -13.66 -21.09
N SER A 323 -51.42 -12.72 -22.04
CA SER A 323 -50.74 -12.88 -23.34
C SER A 323 -49.22 -13.03 -23.16
N PRO A 324 -48.60 -14.14 -23.64
CA PRO A 324 -47.16 -14.35 -23.50
C PRO A 324 -46.32 -13.26 -24.17
N TRP A 325 -46.78 -12.73 -25.30
CA TRP A 325 -46.10 -11.66 -26.03
C TRP A 325 -45.90 -10.41 -25.16
N VAL A 326 -46.90 -10.02 -24.36
CA VAL A 326 -46.79 -8.87 -23.46
C VAL A 326 -45.71 -9.12 -22.39
N GLN A 327 -45.66 -10.34 -21.84
CA GLN A 327 -44.66 -10.70 -20.84
C GLN A 327 -43.24 -10.80 -21.42
N VAL A 328 -43.09 -11.24 -22.67
CA VAL A 328 -41.82 -11.21 -23.41
C VAL A 328 -41.39 -9.78 -23.74
N THR A 329 -42.30 -8.87 -24.10
CA THR A 329 -41.98 -7.45 -24.32
C THR A 329 -41.52 -6.78 -23.01
N ILE A 330 -42.22 -7.01 -21.89
CA ILE A 330 -41.81 -6.51 -20.57
C ILE A 330 -40.43 -7.05 -20.20
N PHE A 331 -40.19 -8.35 -20.40
CA PHE A 331 -38.88 -8.97 -20.19
C PHE A 331 -37.78 -8.31 -21.04
N ALA A 332 -38.02 -8.09 -22.33
CA ALA A 332 -37.06 -7.46 -23.23
C ALA A 332 -36.69 -6.04 -22.77
N VAL A 333 -37.67 -5.22 -22.37
CA VAL A 333 -37.44 -3.87 -21.84
C VAL A 333 -36.62 -3.90 -20.55
N LEU A 334 -36.98 -4.75 -19.58
CA LEU A 334 -36.21 -4.91 -18.34
C LEU A 334 -34.77 -5.39 -18.62
N ARG A 335 -34.61 -6.34 -19.55
CA ARG A 335 -33.31 -6.92 -19.91
C ARG A 335 -32.41 -5.89 -20.60
N VAL A 336 -32.92 -5.09 -21.53
CA VAL A 336 -32.19 -3.97 -22.15
C VAL A 336 -31.80 -2.94 -21.08
N LEU A 337 -32.71 -2.56 -20.19
CA LEU A 337 -32.42 -1.57 -19.14
C LEU A 337 -31.35 -2.06 -18.12
N SER A 338 -31.25 -3.38 -17.92
CA SER A 338 -30.20 -4.03 -17.11
C SER A 338 -28.89 -4.32 -17.85
N SER A 339 -28.89 -4.29 -19.19
CA SER A 339 -27.70 -4.57 -20.00
C SER A 339 -26.69 -3.44 -19.88
N GLU A 340 -25.43 -3.65 -20.26
CA GLU A 340 -24.41 -2.60 -20.20
C GLU A 340 -24.81 -1.32 -20.96
N ALA A 341 -25.63 -1.41 -22.02
CA ALA A 341 -26.15 -0.27 -22.77
C ALA A 341 -27.27 0.53 -22.05
N GLY A 342 -27.77 0.05 -20.91
CA GLY A 342 -28.86 0.63 -20.14
C GLY A 342 -28.40 1.47 -18.94
N LEU A 343 -28.91 1.15 -17.74
CA LEU A 343 -28.53 1.83 -16.50
C LEU A 343 -27.02 1.78 -16.17
N PRO A 344 -26.25 0.71 -16.47
CA PRO A 344 -24.80 0.69 -16.25
C PRO A 344 -24.05 1.79 -17.02
N LEU A 345 -24.34 1.97 -18.31
CA LEU A 345 -23.79 3.06 -19.12
C LEU A 345 -24.18 4.44 -18.58
N ILE A 346 -25.47 4.65 -18.26
CA ILE A 346 -25.95 5.91 -17.69
C ILE A 346 -25.22 6.23 -16.37
N ARG A 347 -25.09 5.23 -15.49
CA ARG A 347 -24.35 5.32 -14.22
C ARG A 347 -22.89 5.68 -14.45
N HIS A 348 -22.21 5.06 -15.42
CA HIS A 348 -20.80 5.32 -15.72
C HIS A 348 -20.58 6.72 -16.32
N LEU A 349 -21.43 7.14 -17.27
CA LEU A 349 -21.42 8.50 -17.84
C LEU A 349 -21.66 9.59 -16.79
N LEU A 350 -22.50 9.32 -15.79
CA LEU A 350 -22.69 10.23 -14.65
C LEU A 350 -21.53 10.21 -13.66
N TRP A 351 -20.84 9.08 -13.49
CA TRP A 351 -19.76 8.91 -12.52
C TRP A 351 -18.41 9.47 -13.00
N MET A 352 -18.00 9.22 -14.25
CA MET A 352 -16.69 9.65 -14.77
C MET A 352 -16.33 11.13 -14.50
N PRO A 353 -17.25 12.12 -14.65
CA PRO A 353 -16.94 13.52 -14.34
C PRO A 353 -16.66 13.80 -12.84
N VAL A 354 -17.19 12.96 -11.94
CA VAL A 354 -16.93 13.03 -10.49
C VAL A 354 -15.62 12.33 -10.16
N GLU A 355 -15.35 11.18 -10.80
CA GLU A 355 -14.12 10.41 -10.64
C GLU A 355 -12.88 11.21 -11.07
N TYR A 356 -12.90 11.79 -12.28
CA TYR A 356 -11.80 12.63 -12.77
C TYR A 356 -11.60 13.88 -11.91
N TYR A 357 -12.68 14.53 -11.46
CA TYR A 357 -12.59 15.65 -10.51
C TYR A 357 -11.90 15.23 -9.21
N SER A 358 -12.28 14.09 -8.63
CA SER A 358 -11.65 13.57 -7.40
C SER A 358 -10.18 13.19 -7.62
N GLN A 359 -9.84 12.64 -8.79
CA GLN A 359 -8.48 12.25 -9.12
C GLN A 359 -7.57 13.48 -9.31
N GLU A 360 -8.04 14.48 -10.05
CA GLU A 360 -7.35 15.75 -10.27
C GLU A 360 -7.15 16.49 -8.93
N ALA A 361 -8.23 16.73 -8.19
CA ALA A 361 -8.20 17.49 -6.94
C ALA A 361 -7.27 16.84 -5.90
N LEU A 362 -7.32 15.51 -5.76
CA LEU A 362 -6.46 14.78 -4.82
C LEU A 362 -4.99 14.76 -5.27
N SER A 363 -4.71 14.55 -6.56
CA SER A 363 -3.33 14.48 -7.08
C SER A 363 -2.64 15.85 -7.02
N VAL A 364 -3.35 16.91 -7.42
CA VAL A 364 -2.85 18.29 -7.34
C VAL A 364 -2.65 18.71 -5.88
N ALA A 365 -3.57 18.37 -4.97
CA ALA A 365 -3.40 18.67 -3.55
C ALA A 365 -2.23 17.92 -2.91
N ALA A 366 -2.06 16.62 -3.22
CA ALA A 366 -0.95 15.82 -2.72
C ALA A 366 0.41 16.34 -3.23
N TYR A 367 0.51 16.62 -4.53
CA TYR A 367 1.71 17.21 -5.13
C TYR A 367 2.03 18.60 -4.56
N SER A 368 1.02 19.49 -4.47
CA SER A 368 1.17 20.83 -3.91
C SER A 368 1.58 20.78 -2.43
N HIS A 369 1.02 19.88 -1.64
CA HIS A 369 1.41 19.68 -0.25
C HIS A 369 2.87 19.23 -0.14
N VAL A 370 3.27 18.19 -0.89
CA VAL A 370 4.64 17.68 -0.94
C VAL A 370 5.64 18.78 -1.32
N MET A 371 5.36 19.59 -2.33
CA MET A 371 6.25 20.67 -2.78
C MET A 371 6.31 21.86 -1.80
N ASN A 372 5.48 21.89 -0.76
CA ASN A 372 5.52 22.85 0.35
C ASN A 372 6.12 22.27 1.65
N LEU A 373 6.63 21.04 1.64
CA LEU A 373 7.33 20.46 2.79
C LEU A 373 8.77 21.00 2.92
N SER A 374 9.35 20.84 4.11
CA SER A 374 10.72 21.29 4.43
C SER A 374 11.79 20.37 3.82
N SER A 375 13.02 20.87 3.68
CA SER A 375 14.17 20.04 3.21
C SER A 375 14.39 18.81 4.09
N GLU A 376 14.03 18.86 5.37
CA GLU A 376 14.02 17.69 6.28
C GLU A 376 13.21 16.50 5.76
N PHE A 377 12.11 16.75 5.05
CA PHE A 377 11.31 15.70 4.38
C PHE A 377 12.00 15.21 3.10
N HIS A 378 12.43 16.12 2.22
CA HIS A 378 13.03 15.76 0.94
C HIS A 378 14.41 15.09 1.05
N ASP A 379 15.24 15.49 2.02
CA ASP A 379 16.54 14.88 2.31
C ASP A 379 16.42 13.50 3.01
N SER A 380 15.23 13.12 3.52
CA SER A 380 15.04 11.89 4.31
C SER A 380 14.13 10.84 3.67
N GLN A 381 13.41 11.16 2.60
CA GLN A 381 12.51 10.25 1.88
C GLN A 381 13.00 10.03 0.44
N SER A 382 12.88 8.82 -0.10
CA SER A 382 13.21 8.60 -1.52
C SER A 382 12.15 9.26 -2.42
N SER A 383 12.57 9.80 -3.56
CA SER A 383 11.66 10.35 -4.58
C SER A 383 10.67 9.30 -5.09
N SER A 384 11.12 8.04 -5.21
CA SER A 384 10.28 6.87 -5.50
C SER A 384 9.18 6.63 -4.45
N ASP A 385 9.48 6.74 -3.15
CA ASP A 385 8.48 6.55 -2.10
C ASP A 385 7.44 7.66 -2.08
N ILE A 386 7.85 8.90 -2.40
CA ILE A 386 6.97 10.06 -2.56
C ILE A 386 6.07 9.86 -3.79
N GLN A 387 6.62 9.44 -4.93
CA GLN A 387 5.85 9.18 -6.15
C GLN A 387 4.81 8.08 -5.94
N VAL A 388 5.19 6.97 -5.29
CA VAL A 388 4.26 5.89 -4.93
C VAL A 388 3.19 6.40 -3.96
N ALA A 389 3.55 7.18 -2.94
CA ALA A 389 2.59 7.77 -2.00
C ALA A 389 1.56 8.67 -2.69
N ILE A 390 1.97 9.52 -3.64
CA ILE A 390 1.05 10.36 -4.44
C ILE A 390 0.14 9.48 -5.31
N SER A 391 0.70 8.49 -6.03
CA SER A 391 -0.09 7.58 -6.88
C SER A 391 -1.11 6.74 -6.10
N ASN A 392 -0.84 6.44 -4.82
CA ASN A 392 -1.77 5.73 -3.94
C ASN A 392 -3.09 6.51 -3.69
N GLY A 393 -3.18 7.79 -4.07
CA GLY A 393 -4.43 8.55 -4.00
C GLY A 393 -5.58 7.91 -4.78
N TYR A 394 -5.29 7.24 -5.89
CA TYR A 394 -6.30 6.47 -6.65
C TYR A 394 -6.89 5.28 -5.86
N HIS A 395 -6.20 4.77 -4.83
CA HIS A 395 -6.80 3.75 -3.96
C HIS A 395 -7.90 4.32 -3.04
N ILE A 396 -8.03 5.65 -2.90
CA ILE A 396 -9.13 6.29 -2.16
C ILE A 396 -10.43 6.26 -2.96
N THR A 397 -10.40 6.61 -4.24
CA THR A 397 -11.58 6.56 -5.12
C THR A 397 -12.06 5.12 -5.29
N ASN A 398 -11.14 4.17 -5.46
CA ASN A 398 -11.46 2.73 -5.52
C ASN A 398 -12.10 2.20 -4.23
N LEU A 399 -11.66 2.67 -3.05
CA LEU A 399 -12.29 2.35 -1.76
C LEU A 399 -13.73 2.87 -1.70
N LEU A 400 -13.96 4.11 -2.13
CA LEU A 400 -15.30 4.71 -2.16
C LEU A 400 -16.23 3.93 -3.09
N GLU A 401 -15.81 3.65 -4.33
CA GLU A 401 -16.61 2.86 -5.27
C GLU A 401 -16.93 1.47 -4.70
N SER A 402 -15.90 0.76 -4.22
CA SER A 402 -16.07 -0.60 -3.69
C SER A 402 -17.11 -0.64 -2.56
N ILE A 403 -17.14 0.36 -1.69
CA ILE A 403 -18.07 0.42 -0.56
C ILE A 403 -19.45 0.92 -1.01
N CYS A 404 -19.51 2.09 -1.67
CA CYS A 404 -20.78 2.76 -1.97
C CYS A 404 -21.53 2.17 -3.16
N PHE A 405 -20.83 1.71 -4.20
CA PHE A 405 -21.44 1.32 -5.48
C PHE A 405 -21.33 -0.18 -5.80
N GLN A 406 -20.62 -0.94 -4.97
CA GLN A 406 -20.53 -2.40 -5.09
C GLN A 406 -21.06 -3.08 -3.82
N ALA A 407 -20.49 -2.81 -2.64
CA ALA A 407 -20.91 -3.47 -1.39
C ALA A 407 -22.37 -3.19 -0.97
N ILE A 408 -22.79 -1.92 -0.93
CA ILE A 408 -24.16 -1.59 -0.49
C ILE A 408 -25.22 -2.19 -1.45
N PRO A 409 -25.11 -2.03 -2.80
CA PRO A 409 -25.99 -2.72 -3.74
C PRO A 409 -25.98 -4.25 -3.59
N MET A 410 -24.80 -4.88 -3.46
CA MET A 410 -24.71 -6.34 -3.34
C MET A 410 -25.25 -6.88 -2.02
N ILE A 411 -25.20 -6.13 -0.92
CA ILE A 411 -25.89 -6.47 0.33
C ILE A 411 -27.41 -6.42 0.14
N ILE A 412 -27.92 -5.38 -0.53
CA ILE A 412 -29.35 -5.24 -0.81
C ILE A 412 -29.85 -6.41 -1.68
N ASP A 413 -29.15 -6.73 -2.77
CA ASP A 413 -29.52 -7.85 -3.65
C ASP A 413 -29.47 -9.20 -2.91
N LEU A 414 -28.45 -9.44 -2.08
CA LEU A 414 -28.30 -10.65 -1.29
C LEU A 414 -29.45 -10.82 -0.28
N LEU A 415 -29.79 -9.74 0.45
CA LEU A 415 -30.89 -9.73 1.41
C LEU A 415 -32.25 -9.88 0.71
N VAL A 416 -32.47 -9.22 -0.43
CA VAL A 416 -33.70 -9.32 -1.21
C VAL A 416 -33.88 -10.74 -1.76
N ALA A 417 -32.82 -11.34 -2.34
CA ALA A 417 -32.86 -12.70 -2.87
C ALA A 417 -33.15 -13.75 -1.78
N PHE A 418 -32.42 -13.72 -0.65
CA PHE A 418 -32.68 -14.62 0.47
C PHE A 418 -34.10 -14.45 1.06
N THR A 419 -34.54 -13.21 1.27
CA THR A 419 -35.90 -12.93 1.79
C THR A 419 -36.97 -13.45 0.83
N TYR A 420 -36.83 -13.16 -0.46
CA TYR A 420 -37.83 -13.53 -1.46
C TYR A 420 -37.90 -15.04 -1.70
N LEU A 421 -36.76 -15.74 -1.84
CA LEU A 421 -36.73 -17.19 -2.02
C LEU A 421 -37.31 -17.92 -0.79
N SER A 422 -36.96 -17.48 0.43
CA SER A 422 -37.50 -18.03 1.68
C SER A 422 -39.03 -17.85 1.80
N VAL A 423 -39.55 -16.66 1.46
CA VAL A 423 -41.01 -16.40 1.47
C VAL A 423 -41.75 -17.18 0.37
N LYS A 424 -41.12 -17.38 -0.80
CA LYS A 424 -41.77 -17.96 -1.99
C LYS A 424 -41.74 -19.50 -2.04
N PHE A 425 -40.64 -20.12 -1.61
CA PHE A 425 -40.47 -21.59 -1.57
C PHE A 425 -40.55 -22.18 -0.15
N GLY A 426 -40.72 -21.33 0.86
CA GLY A 426 -40.79 -21.74 2.25
C GLY A 426 -39.40 -21.89 2.91
N PRO A 427 -39.40 -22.18 4.22
CA PRO A 427 -38.22 -21.99 5.07
C PRO A 427 -37.06 -22.96 4.79
N TYR A 428 -37.32 -24.10 4.12
CA TYR A 428 -36.25 -25.01 3.69
C TYR A 428 -35.36 -24.40 2.60
N GLU A 429 -35.92 -23.67 1.63
CA GLU A 429 -35.13 -22.98 0.60
C GLU A 429 -34.39 -21.77 1.19
N GLY A 430 -35.03 -21.06 2.13
CA GLY A 430 -34.38 -20.05 2.96
C GLY A 430 -33.18 -20.61 3.73
N PHE A 431 -33.29 -21.83 4.27
CA PHE A 431 -32.15 -22.50 4.90
C PHE A 431 -31.05 -22.89 3.89
N ILE A 432 -31.40 -23.52 2.75
CA ILE A 432 -30.42 -23.97 1.73
C ILE A 432 -29.62 -22.78 1.16
N THR A 433 -30.29 -21.68 0.82
CA THR A 433 -29.66 -20.44 0.32
C THR A 433 -28.69 -19.84 1.34
N ILE A 434 -29.14 -19.63 2.58
CA ILE A 434 -28.31 -19.06 3.66
C ILE A 434 -27.14 -19.99 4.04
N ALA A 435 -27.37 -21.30 4.14
CA ALA A 435 -26.34 -22.29 4.43
C ALA A 435 -25.23 -22.28 3.38
N THR A 436 -25.60 -22.25 2.10
CA THR A 436 -24.63 -22.22 0.99
C THR A 436 -23.85 -20.91 0.98
N GLY A 437 -24.51 -19.76 1.21
CA GLY A 437 -23.85 -18.46 1.30
C GLY A 437 -22.84 -18.37 2.46
N LEU A 438 -23.19 -18.87 3.64
CA LEU A 438 -22.28 -18.91 4.79
C LEU A 438 -21.11 -19.87 4.58
N ALA A 439 -21.35 -21.06 4.03
CA ALA A 439 -20.30 -22.01 3.69
C ALA A 439 -19.31 -21.45 2.65
N PHE A 440 -19.81 -20.72 1.65
CA PHE A 440 -19.01 -20.04 0.64
C PHE A 440 -18.09 -18.96 1.26
N ILE A 441 -18.66 -18.05 2.06
CA ILE A 441 -17.91 -16.96 2.70
C ILE A 441 -16.86 -17.54 3.67
N GLN A 442 -17.19 -18.58 4.42
CA GLN A 442 -16.25 -19.21 5.34
C GLN A 442 -15.12 -19.97 4.61
N SER A 443 -15.42 -20.63 3.48
CA SER A 443 -14.40 -21.21 2.60
C SER A 443 -13.40 -20.15 2.10
N ALA A 444 -13.90 -18.98 1.69
CA ALA A 444 -13.06 -17.86 1.28
C ALA A 444 -12.20 -17.28 2.40
N ALA A 445 -12.75 -17.13 3.61
CA ALA A 445 -11.99 -16.67 4.77
C ALA A 445 -10.82 -17.60 5.10
N GLN A 446 -11.05 -18.93 5.10
CA GLN A 446 -9.98 -19.92 5.24
C GLN A 446 -8.92 -19.79 4.13
N LEU A 447 -9.35 -19.64 2.88
CA LEU A 447 -8.45 -19.51 1.72
C LEU A 447 -7.55 -18.28 1.87
N ILE A 448 -8.11 -17.12 2.22
CA ILE A 448 -7.38 -15.86 2.43
C ILE A 448 -6.37 -15.96 3.59
N SER A 449 -6.71 -16.71 4.65
CA SER A 449 -5.80 -17.00 5.76
C SER A 449 -4.64 -17.92 5.33
N LYS A 450 -4.94 -19.08 4.75
CA LYS A 450 -3.94 -20.07 4.29
C LYS A 450 -2.98 -19.53 3.23
N PHE A 451 -3.40 -18.53 2.43
CA PHE A 451 -2.54 -17.85 1.45
C PHE A 451 -1.93 -16.52 1.95
N LYS A 452 -2.09 -16.14 3.23
CA LYS A 452 -1.57 -14.87 3.81
C LYS A 452 -0.06 -14.71 3.63
N GLU A 453 0.72 -15.74 3.97
CA GLU A 453 2.19 -15.70 3.91
C GLU A 453 2.73 -15.77 2.49
N LYS A 454 2.21 -16.70 1.66
CA LYS A 454 2.54 -16.76 0.23
C LYS A 454 2.28 -15.41 -0.45
N ARG A 455 1.17 -14.73 -0.10
CA ARG A 455 0.83 -13.38 -0.57
C ARG A 455 1.82 -12.31 -0.11
N LYS A 456 2.39 -12.40 1.09
CA LYS A 456 3.50 -11.54 1.52
C LYS A 456 4.71 -11.76 0.61
N LYS A 457 5.12 -13.02 0.38
CA LYS A 457 6.29 -13.35 -0.47
C LYS A 457 6.13 -12.84 -1.90
N VAL A 458 4.97 -13.01 -2.54
CA VAL A 458 4.72 -12.49 -3.90
C VAL A 458 4.93 -10.98 -4.01
N VAL A 459 4.39 -10.19 -3.07
CA VAL A 459 4.56 -8.73 -3.13
C VAL A 459 6.02 -8.34 -2.82
N SER A 460 6.67 -9.02 -1.87
CA SER A 460 8.10 -8.80 -1.58
C SER A 460 8.99 -9.06 -2.81
N THR A 461 8.79 -10.17 -3.52
CA THR A 461 9.53 -10.50 -4.75
C THR A 461 9.22 -9.57 -5.92
N TYR A 462 8.03 -8.96 -5.97
CA TYR A 462 7.70 -7.93 -6.96
C TYR A 462 8.52 -6.65 -6.71
N PHE A 463 8.68 -6.22 -5.46
CA PHE A 463 9.53 -5.07 -5.14
C PHE A 463 11.03 -5.41 -5.28
N GLU A 464 11.46 -6.64 -4.98
CA GLU A 464 12.84 -7.10 -5.23
C GLU A 464 13.21 -7.04 -6.72
N GLU A 465 12.31 -7.50 -7.59
CA GLU A 465 12.42 -7.33 -9.05
C GLU A 465 12.51 -5.85 -9.42
N HIS A 466 11.55 -5.03 -8.96
CA HIS A 466 11.47 -3.62 -9.32
C HIS A 466 12.73 -2.83 -8.92
N TYR A 467 13.24 -3.02 -7.70
CA TYR A 467 14.46 -2.36 -7.25
C TYR A 467 15.70 -2.86 -7.99
N THR A 468 15.78 -4.16 -8.31
CA THR A 468 16.89 -4.71 -9.11
C THR A 468 16.89 -4.12 -10.51
N ARG A 469 15.73 -4.12 -11.20
CA ARG A 469 15.55 -3.52 -12.53
C ARG A 469 15.89 -2.03 -12.53
N GLN A 470 15.39 -1.28 -11.55
CA GLN A 470 15.65 0.16 -11.47
C GLN A 470 17.13 0.46 -11.17
N ALA A 471 17.77 -0.26 -10.25
CA ALA A 471 19.18 -0.10 -9.94
C ALA A 471 20.09 -0.49 -11.12
N GLY A 472 19.79 -1.58 -11.84
CA GLY A 472 20.52 -2.00 -13.04
C GLY A 472 20.41 -0.99 -14.19
N ILE A 473 19.24 -0.37 -14.38
CA ILE A 473 19.03 0.68 -15.40
C ILE A 473 19.73 1.99 -15.01
N GLN A 474 19.55 2.46 -13.76
CA GLN A 474 20.22 3.69 -13.27
C GLN A 474 21.76 3.53 -13.23
N GLY A 475 22.23 2.33 -12.88
CA GLY A 475 23.63 1.94 -12.87
C GLY A 475 24.18 1.46 -14.22
N TRP A 476 23.42 1.57 -15.33
CA TRP A 476 23.78 0.96 -16.63
C TRP A 476 25.21 1.29 -17.07
N TYR A 477 25.62 2.56 -16.96
CA TYR A 477 26.98 2.98 -17.30
C TYR A 477 28.05 2.21 -16.50
N THR A 478 27.83 2.01 -15.19
CA THR A 478 28.72 1.23 -14.32
C THR A 478 28.71 -0.26 -14.71
N VAL A 479 27.52 -0.83 -14.95
CA VAL A 479 27.38 -2.24 -15.37
C VAL A 479 28.10 -2.50 -16.69
N SER A 480 27.99 -1.59 -17.67
CA SER A 480 28.72 -1.66 -18.94
C SER A 480 30.23 -1.42 -18.77
N ALA A 481 30.64 -0.41 -18.00
CA ALA A 481 32.06 -0.07 -17.80
C ALA A 481 32.86 -1.19 -17.12
N PHE A 482 32.25 -1.96 -16.23
CA PHE A 482 32.86 -3.15 -15.61
C PHE A 482 32.54 -4.47 -16.34
N ASN A 483 31.89 -4.40 -17.51
CA ASN A 483 31.44 -5.54 -18.32
C ASN A 483 30.61 -6.59 -17.53
N GLN A 484 29.77 -6.12 -16.60
CA GLN A 484 28.94 -6.96 -15.71
C GLN A 484 27.50 -7.15 -16.22
N VAL A 485 27.24 -6.89 -17.50
CA VAL A 485 25.90 -7.10 -18.11
C VAL A 485 25.39 -8.54 -17.88
N PRO A 486 26.18 -9.62 -18.09
CA PRO A 486 25.72 -10.98 -17.81
C PRO A 486 25.46 -11.27 -16.32
N TYR A 487 26.16 -10.59 -15.42
CA TYR A 487 25.93 -10.71 -13.97
C TYR A 487 24.60 -10.07 -13.58
N GLU A 488 24.34 -8.84 -14.03
CA GLU A 488 23.10 -8.12 -13.68
C GLU A 488 21.89 -8.73 -14.42
N GLU A 489 22.06 -9.27 -15.63
CA GLU A 489 21.06 -10.12 -16.29
C GLU A 489 20.77 -11.39 -15.48
N GLY A 490 21.79 -12.11 -15.02
CA GLY A 490 21.63 -13.29 -14.16
C GLY A 490 20.92 -12.99 -12.84
N ARG A 491 21.24 -11.84 -12.23
CA ARG A 491 20.59 -11.32 -11.02
C ARG A 491 19.12 -10.97 -11.27
N TYR A 492 18.81 -10.25 -12.34
CA TYR A 492 17.44 -9.92 -12.74
C TYR A 492 16.64 -11.19 -13.08
N SER A 493 17.22 -12.12 -13.84
CA SER A 493 16.64 -13.42 -14.17
C SER A 493 16.29 -14.21 -12.90
N LYS A 494 17.13 -14.17 -11.87
CA LYS A 494 16.86 -14.79 -10.56
C LYS A 494 15.66 -14.13 -9.86
N ALA A 495 15.59 -12.80 -9.82
CA ALA A 495 14.47 -12.06 -9.21
C ALA A 495 13.14 -12.38 -9.92
N VAL A 496 13.12 -12.32 -11.26
CA VAL A 496 11.95 -12.68 -12.08
C VAL A 496 11.53 -14.14 -11.87
N LYS A 497 12.48 -15.09 -11.83
CA LYS A 497 12.18 -16.51 -11.53
C LYS A 497 11.59 -16.69 -10.13
N SER A 498 12.08 -15.97 -9.13
CA SER A 498 11.54 -15.96 -7.76
C SER A 498 10.09 -15.45 -7.74
N GLN A 499 9.85 -14.28 -8.35
CA GLN A 499 8.54 -13.65 -8.50
C GLN A 499 7.52 -14.54 -9.23
N VAL A 500 7.88 -15.09 -10.39
CA VAL A 500 7.03 -15.98 -11.19
C VAL A 500 6.69 -17.28 -10.43
N THR A 501 7.67 -17.86 -9.72
CA THR A 501 7.45 -19.07 -8.91
C THR A 501 6.50 -18.79 -7.74
N ALA A 502 6.72 -17.69 -7.03
CA ALA A 502 5.85 -17.25 -5.95
C ALA A 502 4.42 -16.99 -6.46
N TYR A 503 4.28 -16.27 -7.58
CA TYR A 503 2.99 -15.96 -8.21
C TYR A 503 2.24 -17.23 -8.63
N LYS A 504 2.90 -18.14 -9.35
CA LYS A 504 2.35 -19.45 -9.75
C LYS A 504 1.84 -20.26 -8.55
N SER A 505 2.56 -20.21 -7.41
CA SER A 505 2.19 -20.93 -6.18
C SER A 505 0.92 -20.39 -5.50
N ILE A 506 0.57 -19.12 -5.70
CA ILE A 506 -0.72 -18.56 -5.28
C ILE A 506 -1.77 -18.82 -6.34
N TYR A 507 -1.47 -18.55 -7.61
CA TYR A 507 -2.45 -18.61 -8.70
C TYR A 507 -3.10 -20.00 -8.81
N LEU A 508 -2.29 -21.07 -8.78
CA LEU A 508 -2.81 -22.44 -8.75
C LEU A 508 -3.66 -22.72 -7.50
N GLY A 509 -3.23 -22.23 -6.33
CA GLY A 509 -3.97 -22.38 -5.07
C GLY A 509 -5.30 -21.62 -5.04
N TYR A 510 -5.36 -20.45 -5.69
CA TYR A 510 -6.55 -19.66 -5.87
C TYR A 510 -7.54 -20.34 -6.83
N LEU A 511 -7.07 -20.91 -7.94
CA LEU A 511 -7.90 -21.70 -8.86
C LEU A 511 -8.52 -22.93 -8.17
N ILE A 512 -7.74 -23.66 -7.38
CA ILE A 512 -8.24 -24.81 -6.60
C ILE A 512 -9.27 -24.36 -5.56
N GLY A 513 -9.03 -23.23 -4.87
CA GLY A 513 -9.98 -22.64 -3.93
C GLY A 513 -11.29 -22.21 -4.59
N GLN A 514 -11.22 -21.55 -5.75
CA GLN A 514 -12.38 -21.17 -6.55
C GLN A 514 -13.17 -22.39 -7.04
N ALA A 515 -12.50 -23.45 -7.52
CA ALA A 515 -13.16 -24.69 -7.93
C ALA A 515 -13.97 -25.34 -6.79
N PHE A 516 -13.41 -25.36 -5.57
CA PHE A 516 -14.13 -25.83 -4.38
C PHE A 516 -15.30 -24.92 -3.98
N GLN A 517 -15.16 -23.60 -4.15
CA GLN A 517 -16.23 -22.63 -3.92
C GLN A 517 -17.40 -22.77 -4.92
N TYR A 518 -17.11 -22.99 -6.21
CA TYR A 518 -18.12 -23.32 -7.21
C TYR A 518 -18.79 -24.67 -6.94
N LEU A 519 -18.07 -25.67 -6.41
CA LEU A 519 -18.65 -26.94 -5.99
C LEU A 519 -19.69 -26.73 -4.87
N ILE A 520 -19.41 -25.87 -3.88
CA ILE A 520 -20.36 -25.48 -2.81
C ILE A 520 -21.60 -24.82 -3.42
N LEU A 521 -21.45 -23.83 -4.31
CA LEU A 521 -22.59 -23.17 -4.97
C LEU A 521 -23.43 -24.14 -5.80
N THR A 522 -22.78 -25.09 -6.47
CA THR A 522 -23.45 -26.11 -7.31
C THR A 522 -24.20 -27.13 -6.45
N ALA A 523 -23.64 -27.55 -5.31
CA ALA A 523 -24.32 -28.43 -4.37
C ALA A 523 -25.58 -27.78 -3.77
N GLY A 524 -25.49 -26.49 -3.40
CA GLY A 524 -26.66 -25.72 -2.96
C GLY A 524 -27.73 -25.56 -4.05
N LEU A 525 -27.31 -25.23 -5.28
CA LEU A 525 -28.20 -25.14 -6.44
C LEU A 525 -28.95 -26.46 -6.70
N LEU A 526 -28.24 -27.59 -6.66
CA LEU A 526 -28.84 -28.91 -6.84
C LEU A 526 -29.84 -29.23 -5.72
N ALA A 527 -29.50 -28.92 -4.46
CA ALA A 527 -30.41 -29.13 -3.33
C ALA A 527 -31.71 -28.31 -3.46
N GLY A 528 -31.61 -27.01 -3.78
CA GLY A 528 -32.77 -26.15 -4.03
C GLY A 528 -33.57 -26.57 -5.27
N ALA A 529 -32.89 -27.00 -6.34
CA ALA A 529 -33.54 -27.51 -7.55
C ALA A 529 -34.34 -28.81 -7.29
N PHE A 530 -33.79 -29.78 -6.56
CA PHE A 530 -34.52 -30.99 -6.16
C PHE A 530 -35.73 -30.65 -5.28
N LEU A 531 -35.58 -29.71 -4.33
CA LEU A 531 -36.65 -29.24 -3.46
C LEU A 531 -37.76 -28.51 -4.25
N ALA A 532 -37.40 -27.70 -5.24
CA ALA A 532 -38.35 -27.03 -6.13
C ALA A 532 -39.12 -28.03 -7.01
N VAL A 533 -38.43 -29.02 -7.61
CA VAL A 533 -39.08 -30.09 -8.39
C VAL A 533 -40.07 -30.88 -7.53
N TYR A 534 -39.71 -31.22 -6.29
CA TYR A 534 -40.62 -31.84 -5.32
C TYR A 534 -41.86 -30.97 -5.06
N GLN A 535 -41.70 -29.65 -4.88
CA GLN A 535 -42.84 -28.74 -4.71
C GLN A 535 -43.73 -28.61 -5.94
N ILE A 536 -43.17 -28.70 -7.15
CA ILE A 536 -43.94 -28.66 -8.41
C ILE A 536 -44.76 -29.95 -8.59
N ILE A 537 -44.18 -31.12 -8.31
CA ILE A 537 -44.89 -32.41 -8.33
C ILE A 537 -46.09 -32.37 -7.36
N HIS A 538 -45.91 -31.78 -6.17
CA HIS A 538 -46.97 -31.57 -5.19
C HIS A 538 -47.84 -30.32 -5.42
N LYS A 539 -47.74 -29.67 -6.59
CA LYS A 539 -48.55 -28.50 -7.00
C LYS A 539 -48.49 -27.28 -6.05
N ARG A 540 -47.36 -27.10 -5.36
CA ARG A 540 -47.09 -25.95 -4.48
C ARG A 540 -46.31 -24.81 -5.16
N ALA A 541 -45.58 -25.13 -6.24
CA ALA A 541 -44.83 -24.18 -7.07
C ALA A 541 -45.10 -24.45 -8.57
N THR A 542 -44.81 -23.47 -9.43
CA THR A 542 -45.01 -23.55 -10.89
C THR A 542 -43.72 -23.91 -11.65
N PRO A 543 -43.79 -24.30 -12.94
CA PRO A 543 -42.61 -24.39 -13.79
C PRO A 543 -41.87 -23.05 -13.94
N GLY A 544 -42.58 -21.92 -13.97
CA GLY A 544 -42.00 -20.58 -13.94
C GLY A 544 -41.20 -20.30 -12.68
N ASP A 545 -41.70 -20.73 -11.52
CA ASP A 545 -40.98 -20.60 -10.25
C ASP A 545 -39.63 -21.31 -10.29
N PHE A 546 -39.52 -22.49 -10.92
CA PHE A 546 -38.24 -23.21 -11.09
C PHE A 546 -37.19 -22.37 -11.81
N VAL A 547 -37.54 -21.79 -12.97
CA VAL A 547 -36.60 -20.98 -13.76
C VAL A 547 -36.25 -19.67 -13.04
N MET A 548 -37.19 -19.09 -12.31
CA MET A 548 -36.94 -17.96 -11.41
C MET A 548 -35.90 -18.31 -10.33
N LEU A 549 -36.00 -19.48 -9.69
CA LEU A 549 -35.02 -19.96 -8.70
C LEU A 549 -33.63 -20.14 -9.32
N LEU A 550 -33.54 -20.82 -10.47
CA LEU A 550 -32.27 -20.99 -11.19
C LEU A 550 -31.62 -19.64 -11.54
N THR A 551 -32.43 -18.67 -11.96
CA THR A 551 -31.95 -17.34 -12.37
C THR A 551 -31.45 -16.52 -11.17
N TYR A 552 -32.16 -16.55 -10.03
CA TYR A 552 -31.66 -15.92 -8.79
C TYR A 552 -30.37 -16.58 -8.31
N TRP A 553 -30.24 -17.91 -8.40
CA TRP A 553 -29.02 -18.60 -7.97
C TRP A 553 -27.80 -18.23 -8.83
N GLY A 554 -27.99 -18.02 -10.13
CA GLY A 554 -26.98 -17.44 -11.00
C GLY A 554 -26.51 -16.06 -10.52
N GLN A 555 -27.44 -15.17 -10.16
CA GLN A 555 -27.13 -13.84 -9.63
C GLN A 555 -26.38 -13.88 -8.29
N LEU A 556 -26.77 -14.76 -7.36
CA LEU A 556 -26.16 -14.88 -6.02
C LEU A 556 -24.63 -15.11 -6.04
N THR A 557 -24.11 -15.69 -7.11
CA THR A 557 -22.67 -16.01 -7.27
C THR A 557 -21.79 -14.75 -7.20
N SER A 558 -22.20 -13.63 -7.81
CA SER A 558 -21.36 -12.43 -7.90
C SER A 558 -21.24 -11.67 -6.56
N PRO A 559 -22.33 -11.36 -5.81
CA PRO A 559 -22.26 -10.81 -4.46
C PRO A 559 -21.39 -11.66 -3.52
N LEU A 560 -21.56 -12.99 -3.54
CA LEU A 560 -20.79 -13.90 -2.68
C LEU A 560 -19.29 -13.83 -3.01
N GLN A 561 -18.91 -13.87 -4.29
CA GLN A 561 -17.52 -13.70 -4.73
C GLN A 561 -16.95 -12.32 -4.36
N PHE A 562 -17.75 -11.26 -4.43
CA PHE A 562 -17.31 -9.93 -4.02
C PHE A 562 -16.98 -9.88 -2.52
N PHE A 563 -17.91 -10.26 -1.65
CA PHE A 563 -17.67 -10.27 -0.19
C PHE A 563 -16.55 -11.22 0.22
N SER A 564 -16.32 -12.30 -0.55
CA SER A 564 -15.19 -13.20 -0.38
C SER A 564 -13.84 -12.48 -0.37
N THR A 565 -13.68 -11.40 -1.17
CA THR A 565 -12.41 -10.65 -1.28
C THR A 565 -12.45 -9.26 -0.65
N MET A 566 -13.64 -8.69 -0.43
CA MET A 566 -13.84 -7.29 -0.05
C MET A 566 -13.04 -6.87 1.19
N GLY A 567 -13.09 -7.65 2.28
CA GLY A 567 -12.34 -7.34 3.51
C GLY A 567 -10.81 -7.30 3.31
N ARG A 568 -10.27 -8.12 2.39
CA ARG A 568 -8.86 -8.07 1.99
C ARG A 568 -8.56 -6.79 1.20
N ASN A 569 -9.42 -6.44 0.25
CA ASN A 569 -9.24 -5.29 -0.65
C ASN A 569 -9.28 -3.97 0.13
N ILE A 570 -10.23 -3.83 1.06
CA ILE A 570 -10.32 -2.70 2.00
C ILE A 570 -9.04 -2.60 2.83
N SER A 571 -8.61 -3.70 3.46
CA SER A 571 -7.41 -3.73 4.31
C SER A 571 -6.14 -3.36 3.54
N GLN A 572 -5.98 -3.83 2.30
CA GLN A 572 -4.83 -3.49 1.47
C GLN A 572 -4.84 -2.01 1.07
N SER A 573 -5.99 -1.50 0.60
CA SER A 573 -6.10 -0.10 0.16
C SER A 573 -5.94 0.89 1.32
N LEU A 574 -6.43 0.57 2.51
CA LEU A 574 -6.19 1.41 3.70
C LEU A 574 -4.71 1.48 4.10
N VAL A 575 -3.94 0.40 3.95
CA VAL A 575 -2.48 0.44 4.17
C VAL A 575 -1.76 1.26 3.09
N GLN A 576 -2.25 1.27 1.85
CA GLN A 576 -1.71 2.11 0.77
C GLN A 576 -2.03 3.60 1.00
N VAL A 577 -3.24 3.90 1.46
CA VAL A 577 -3.72 5.27 1.73
C VAL A 577 -3.15 5.83 3.03
N GLU A 578 -2.88 5.03 4.07
CA GLU A 578 -2.26 5.51 5.32
C GLU A 578 -0.88 6.13 5.06
N ARG A 579 -0.13 5.69 4.03
CA ARG A 579 1.11 6.34 3.61
C ARG A 579 0.88 7.71 2.94
N LEU A 580 -0.17 7.87 2.13
CA LEU A 580 -0.55 9.19 1.62
C LEU A 580 -1.07 10.09 2.74
N LEU A 581 -1.79 9.54 3.72
CA LEU A 581 -2.29 10.27 4.88
C LEU A 581 -1.15 10.72 5.81
N GLU A 582 -0.13 9.89 6.00
CA GLU A 582 1.12 10.28 6.67
C GLU A 582 1.78 11.48 5.97
N VAL A 583 1.90 11.44 4.63
CA VAL A 583 2.44 12.56 3.86
C VAL A 583 1.56 13.81 4.04
N MET A 584 0.24 13.72 3.85
CA MET A 584 -0.70 14.85 3.96
C MET A 584 -0.89 15.40 5.38
N LEU A 585 -0.52 14.65 6.42
CA LEU A 585 -0.50 15.08 7.81
C LEU A 585 0.89 15.58 8.26
N THR A 586 1.93 15.39 7.44
CA THR A 586 3.26 15.93 7.71
C THR A 586 3.19 17.46 7.67
N LYS A 587 3.84 18.11 8.63
CA LYS A 587 3.88 19.57 8.70
C LYS A 587 5.27 20.05 8.30
N PRO A 588 5.41 21.07 7.44
CA PRO A 588 6.71 21.66 7.15
C PRO A 588 7.35 22.19 8.43
N THR A 589 8.63 21.85 8.64
CA THR A 589 9.39 22.30 9.83
C THR A 589 9.68 23.80 9.81
N VAL A 590 9.76 24.39 8.62
CA VAL A 590 10.01 25.82 8.38
C VAL A 590 8.72 26.45 7.87
N VAL A 591 8.19 27.42 8.61
CA VAL A 591 6.95 28.16 8.27
C VAL A 591 7.16 29.64 8.58
N ASP A 592 6.43 30.51 7.88
CA ASP A 592 6.35 31.93 8.22
C ASP A 592 5.57 32.14 9.53
N LYS A 593 6.12 32.96 10.43
CA LYS A 593 5.43 33.30 11.69
C LYS A 593 4.15 34.10 11.40
N PRO A 594 3.10 33.98 12.23
CA PRO A 594 1.92 34.84 12.13
C PRO A 594 2.31 36.33 12.19
N GLY A 595 2.01 37.07 11.13
CA GLY A 595 2.38 38.48 11.00
C GLY A 595 3.84 38.76 10.58
N ALA A 596 4.57 37.74 10.10
CA ALA A 596 5.88 37.91 9.47
C ALA A 596 5.81 38.93 8.31
N ARG A 597 6.85 39.76 8.19
CA ARG A 597 6.87 40.90 7.26
C ARG A 597 7.80 40.63 6.07
N PRO A 598 7.60 41.27 4.90
CA PRO A 598 8.62 41.25 3.86
C PRO A 598 9.94 41.81 4.40
N LEU A 599 11.04 41.10 4.15
CA LEU A 599 12.40 41.53 4.49
C LEU A 599 12.69 42.90 3.89
N LYS A 600 13.14 43.85 4.72
CA LYS A 600 13.55 45.18 4.26
C LYS A 600 15.06 45.29 4.23
N LEU A 601 15.64 45.17 3.04
CA LEU A 601 17.07 45.41 2.84
C LEU A 601 17.42 46.90 2.93
N LYS A 602 18.67 47.14 3.30
CA LYS A 602 19.39 48.43 3.31
C LYS A 602 20.80 48.30 2.75
N GLY A 603 21.42 47.13 2.93
CA GLY A 603 22.74 46.81 2.40
C GLY A 603 23.09 45.32 2.41
N GLY A 604 22.23 44.44 2.91
CA GLY A 604 22.50 43.00 2.94
C GLY A 604 23.61 42.61 3.92
N LYS A 605 23.73 43.32 5.05
CA LYS A 605 24.61 42.89 6.16
C LYS A 605 24.05 41.61 6.77
N VAL A 606 24.86 40.55 6.90
CA VAL A 606 24.43 39.29 7.54
C VAL A 606 25.19 39.07 8.84
N GLU A 607 24.49 38.71 9.91
CA GLU A 607 25.08 38.38 11.21
C GLU A 607 24.59 37.01 11.71
N PHE A 608 25.52 36.16 12.14
CA PHE A 608 25.23 34.92 12.87
C PHE A 608 25.58 35.14 14.34
N ARG A 609 24.62 34.98 15.25
CA ARG A 609 24.79 35.19 16.69
C ARG A 609 24.57 33.88 17.45
N ASN A 610 25.65 33.23 17.86
CA ASN A 610 25.68 31.94 18.57
C ASN A 610 24.88 30.82 17.86
N VAL A 611 25.01 30.72 16.54
CA VAL A 611 24.19 29.81 15.74
C VAL A 611 24.61 28.35 15.95
N SER A 612 23.66 27.54 16.44
CA SER A 612 23.78 26.09 16.53
C SER A 612 22.74 25.42 15.64
N PHE A 613 23.09 24.26 15.09
CA PHE A 613 22.19 23.46 14.23
C PHE A 613 22.56 21.97 14.24
N SER A 614 21.53 21.12 14.21
CA SER A 614 21.62 19.66 14.08
C SER A 614 20.46 19.15 13.21
N TYR A 615 20.73 18.21 12.30
CA TYR A 615 19.70 17.58 11.47
C TYR A 615 18.82 16.60 12.25
N ASP A 616 19.38 15.88 13.23
CA ASP A 616 18.69 14.78 13.95
C ASP A 616 18.51 15.03 15.45
N LYS A 617 18.98 16.19 15.94
CA LYS A 617 19.03 16.62 17.35
C LYS A 617 19.90 15.72 18.26
N LYS A 618 20.70 14.80 17.69
CA LYS A 618 21.69 14.00 18.42
C LYS A 618 23.12 14.51 18.20
N LYS A 619 23.41 15.06 17.01
CA LYS A 619 24.74 15.56 16.64
C LYS A 619 24.68 16.99 16.10
N ASP A 620 25.25 17.94 16.84
CA ASP A 620 25.42 19.31 16.37
C ASP A 620 26.44 19.37 15.22
N ILE A 621 26.00 19.95 14.10
CA ILE A 621 26.78 20.19 12.88
C ILE A 621 27.33 21.62 12.87
N LEU A 622 26.57 22.58 13.42
CA LEU A 622 27.04 23.94 13.72
C LEU A 622 26.94 24.16 15.24
N LYS A 623 27.96 24.75 15.86
CA LYS A 623 28.11 24.85 17.32
C LYS A 623 28.47 26.27 17.76
N GLY A 624 27.46 27.10 18.04
CA GLY A 624 27.67 28.46 18.54
C GLY A 624 28.38 29.39 17.55
N VAL A 625 28.20 29.17 16.24
CA VAL A 625 28.84 29.94 15.17
C VAL A 625 28.55 31.44 15.31
N LYS A 626 29.62 32.24 15.24
CA LYS A 626 29.59 33.71 15.22
C LYS A 626 30.30 34.19 13.97
N LEU A 627 29.63 35.00 13.16
CA LEU A 627 30.25 35.73 12.05
C LEU A 627 29.42 36.97 11.69
N SER A 628 30.05 37.91 10.99
CA SER A 628 29.40 39.11 10.45
C SER A 628 29.98 39.40 9.07
N ALA A 629 29.12 39.48 8.06
CA ALA A 629 29.43 39.91 6.71
C ALA A 629 28.93 41.34 6.50
N PRO A 630 29.81 42.35 6.32
CA PRO A 630 29.41 43.69 5.94
C PRO A 630 28.72 43.75 4.56
N PRO A 631 27.88 44.77 4.29
CA PRO A 631 27.32 45.05 2.97
C PRO A 631 28.36 45.00 1.85
N GLY A 632 28.06 44.30 0.76
CA GLY A 632 28.90 44.30 -0.46
C GLY A 632 30.23 43.55 -0.34
N THR A 633 30.49 42.83 0.76
CA THR A 633 31.73 42.06 0.95
C THR A 633 31.62 40.62 0.45
N THR A 634 32.75 40.08 0.00
CA THR A 634 32.94 38.67 -0.36
C THR A 634 33.49 37.88 0.82
N VAL A 635 32.73 36.90 1.27
CA VAL A 635 33.01 36.08 2.46
C VAL A 635 33.22 34.62 2.07
N ALA A 636 34.43 34.09 2.32
CA ALA A 636 34.79 32.73 1.97
C ALA A 636 34.77 31.76 3.17
N PHE A 637 34.22 30.57 2.98
CA PHE A 637 34.25 29.47 3.93
C PHE A 637 35.23 28.38 3.49
N VAL A 638 36.24 28.13 4.31
CA VAL A 638 37.30 27.15 4.08
C VAL A 638 37.33 26.12 5.20
N GLY A 639 37.64 24.86 4.88
CA GLY A 639 37.67 23.77 5.86
C GLY A 639 37.47 22.41 5.21
N ALA A 640 37.67 21.35 5.98
CA ALA A 640 37.54 19.97 5.50
C ALA A 640 36.11 19.64 5.02
N THR A 641 35.98 18.56 4.24
CA THR A 641 34.69 17.95 3.91
C THR A 641 33.98 17.54 5.21
N GLY A 642 32.67 17.78 5.30
CA GLY A 642 31.89 17.52 6.52
C GLY A 642 32.06 18.53 7.67
N ALA A 643 32.91 19.56 7.54
CA ALA A 643 33.12 20.55 8.61
C ALA A 643 31.93 21.48 8.92
N GLY A 644 30.86 21.44 8.09
CA GLY A 644 29.63 22.23 8.25
C GLY A 644 29.37 23.28 7.16
N LYS A 645 30.31 23.50 6.22
CA LYS A 645 30.29 24.61 5.24
C LYS A 645 28.93 24.80 4.51
N SER A 646 28.50 23.85 3.68
CA SER A 646 27.21 23.95 2.96
C SER A 646 25.97 23.87 3.88
N THR A 647 26.12 23.47 5.15
CA THR A 647 25.05 23.59 6.15
C THR A 647 24.82 25.04 6.57
N ILE A 648 25.85 25.90 6.53
CA ILE A 648 25.71 27.36 6.74
C ILE A 648 24.78 27.95 5.66
N PHE A 649 24.93 27.55 4.40
CA PHE A 649 24.03 27.96 3.30
C PHE A 649 22.60 27.45 3.51
N LYS A 650 22.44 26.16 3.87
CA LYS A 650 21.12 25.56 4.15
C LYS A 650 20.35 26.28 5.27
N VAL A 651 21.01 26.81 6.30
CA VAL A 651 20.34 27.62 7.34
C VAL A 651 20.18 29.10 6.96
N LEU A 652 21.03 29.65 6.08
CA LEU A 652 20.93 31.05 5.63
C LEU A 652 19.78 31.27 4.64
N ASP A 653 19.61 30.39 3.65
CA ASP A 653 18.43 30.37 2.75
C ASP A 653 17.20 29.69 3.40
N ARG A 654 17.31 29.39 4.70
CA ARG A 654 16.26 28.85 5.57
C ARG A 654 15.58 27.61 4.97
N PHE A 655 16.36 26.66 4.46
CA PHE A 655 15.91 25.28 4.20
C PHE A 655 15.67 24.52 5.51
N TYR A 656 16.40 24.92 6.57
CA TYR A 656 16.23 24.49 7.95
C TYR A 656 16.28 25.71 8.87
N ASP A 657 15.50 25.71 9.95
CA ASP A 657 15.61 26.70 11.02
C ASP A 657 16.69 26.31 12.04
N VAL A 658 17.40 27.30 12.58
CA VAL A 658 18.52 27.08 13.53
C VAL A 658 18.01 26.57 14.89
N THR A 659 18.72 25.59 15.48
CA THR A 659 18.35 25.00 16.79
C THR A 659 18.73 25.90 17.97
N GLY A 660 19.71 26.78 17.79
CA GLY A 660 20.11 27.79 18.77
C GLY A 660 20.64 29.05 18.10
N GLY A 661 20.56 30.18 18.81
CA GLY A 661 21.01 31.48 18.32
C GLY A 661 20.05 32.17 17.34
N SER A 662 20.60 33.04 16.49
CA SER A 662 19.87 33.80 15.46
C SER A 662 20.77 34.10 14.25
N ILE A 663 20.16 34.16 13.07
CA ILE A 663 20.75 34.70 11.84
C ILE A 663 19.94 35.96 11.50
N LEU A 664 20.62 37.08 11.25
CA LEU A 664 19.98 38.36 10.97
C LEU A 664 20.47 38.95 9.64
N ILE A 665 19.57 39.59 8.90
CA ILE A 665 19.86 40.36 7.69
C ILE A 665 19.42 41.81 7.90
N ASP A 666 20.36 42.75 7.79
CA ASP A 666 20.20 44.18 8.14
C ASP A 666 19.54 44.42 9.52
N GLY A 667 19.79 43.50 10.46
CA GLY A 667 19.26 43.53 11.83
C GLY A 667 17.90 42.86 12.05
N GLN A 668 17.30 42.26 11.02
CA GLN A 668 16.04 41.49 11.11
C GLN A 668 16.36 39.98 11.18
N ASP A 669 15.83 39.25 12.16
CA ASP A 669 16.00 37.78 12.22
C ASP A 669 15.28 37.11 11.03
N ILE A 670 15.95 36.17 10.34
CA ILE A 670 15.39 35.50 9.15
C ILE A 670 14.11 34.69 9.43
N ARG A 671 13.78 34.45 10.71
CA ARG A 671 12.57 33.77 11.17
C ARG A 671 11.38 34.72 11.38
N ASP A 672 11.60 36.04 11.40
CA ASP A 672 10.57 37.06 11.58
C ASP A 672 10.09 37.69 10.25
N VAL A 673 10.74 37.31 9.14
CA VAL A 673 10.42 37.74 7.77
C VAL A 673 9.81 36.61 6.94
N THR A 674 9.08 36.95 5.89
CA THR A 674 8.44 35.95 5.02
C THR A 674 9.46 35.22 4.15
N LEU A 675 9.35 33.90 4.06
CA LEU A 675 10.27 33.02 3.33
C LEU A 675 10.36 33.39 1.83
N SER A 676 9.24 33.84 1.24
CA SER A 676 9.18 34.35 -0.14
C SER A 676 9.95 35.66 -0.35
N SER A 677 10.12 36.49 0.70
CA SER A 677 10.95 37.70 0.61
C SER A 677 12.44 37.36 0.81
N LEU A 678 12.76 36.51 1.80
CA LEU A 678 14.11 36.03 2.06
C LEU A 678 14.72 35.34 0.82
N ARG A 679 14.03 34.32 0.29
CA ARG A 679 14.48 33.56 -0.89
C ARG A 679 14.36 34.31 -2.22
N ARG A 680 13.86 35.55 -2.23
CA ARG A 680 13.91 36.44 -3.40
C ARG A 680 15.25 37.17 -3.44
N CYS A 681 15.65 37.69 -2.28
CA CYS A 681 16.89 38.44 -2.11
C CYS A 681 18.16 37.58 -2.09
N ILE A 682 18.03 36.28 -1.82
CA ILE A 682 19.13 35.31 -1.88
C ILE A 682 19.13 34.60 -3.24
N GLY A 683 20.24 34.65 -3.97
CA GLY A 683 20.48 33.81 -5.15
C GLY A 683 21.55 32.76 -4.85
N ILE A 684 21.40 31.56 -5.43
CA ILE A 684 22.31 30.43 -5.20
C ILE A 684 22.80 29.85 -6.52
N VAL A 685 24.10 29.63 -6.63
CA VAL A 685 24.74 28.79 -7.65
C VAL A 685 25.17 27.50 -6.95
N PRO A 686 24.43 26.39 -7.13
CA PRO A 686 24.73 25.11 -6.47
C PRO A 686 25.87 24.38 -7.18
N GLN A 687 26.56 23.51 -6.43
CA GLN A 687 27.63 22.65 -6.94
C GLN A 687 27.20 21.81 -8.16
N SER A 688 26.01 21.23 -8.10
CA SER A 688 25.42 20.39 -9.16
C SER A 688 24.07 20.96 -9.61
N PRO A 689 24.04 21.86 -10.60
CA PRO A 689 22.79 22.40 -11.13
C PRO A 689 21.98 21.34 -11.86
N ILE A 690 20.64 21.42 -11.77
CA ILE A 690 19.72 20.55 -12.51
C ILE A 690 19.04 21.37 -13.62
N LEU A 691 18.86 20.77 -14.80
CA LEU A 691 18.04 21.29 -15.88
C LEU A 691 16.73 20.50 -15.95
N PHE A 692 15.64 21.18 -16.28
CA PHE A 692 14.36 20.54 -16.61
C PHE A 692 14.34 20.17 -18.10
N ASP A 693 13.56 19.15 -18.48
CA ASP A 693 13.34 18.68 -19.86
C ASP A 693 12.56 19.74 -20.70
N ASP A 694 13.21 20.87 -20.98
CA ASP A 694 12.65 22.07 -21.61
C ASP A 694 13.75 22.84 -22.36
N THR A 695 13.38 23.91 -23.07
CA THR A 695 14.28 24.81 -23.79
C THR A 695 15.31 25.48 -22.87
N VAL A 696 16.46 25.90 -23.43
CA VAL A 696 17.47 26.69 -22.70
C VAL A 696 16.86 27.98 -22.16
N ILE A 697 16.05 28.69 -22.95
CA ILE A 697 15.44 29.97 -22.54
C ILE A 697 14.49 29.79 -21.34
N ASN A 698 13.64 28.76 -21.33
CA ASN A 698 12.77 28.46 -20.19
C ASN A 698 13.59 28.02 -18.97
N ASN A 699 14.63 27.21 -19.19
CA ASN A 699 15.52 26.79 -18.12
C ASN A 699 16.21 27.97 -17.42
N VAL A 700 16.58 29.04 -18.12
CA VAL A 700 17.14 30.26 -17.51
C VAL A 700 16.03 31.13 -16.89
N ARG A 701 14.91 31.34 -17.62
CA ARG A 701 13.71 32.07 -17.17
C ARG A 701 13.09 31.49 -15.90
N TYR A 702 13.30 30.22 -15.58
CA TYR A 702 12.88 29.59 -14.32
C TYR A 702 13.29 30.39 -13.06
N ALA A 703 14.37 31.17 -13.13
CA ALA A 703 14.80 32.03 -12.02
C ALA A 703 13.91 33.26 -11.78
N ARG A 704 13.21 33.75 -12.81
CA ARG A 704 12.25 34.87 -12.78
C ARG A 704 11.30 34.78 -13.98
N LEU A 705 10.14 34.16 -13.78
CA LEU A 705 9.22 33.76 -14.86
C LEU A 705 8.66 34.94 -15.68
N ASP A 706 8.60 36.12 -15.07
CA ASP A 706 8.15 37.39 -15.63
C ASP A 706 9.22 38.13 -16.47
N ALA A 707 10.45 37.60 -16.59
CA ALA A 707 11.53 38.22 -17.36
C ALA A 707 11.36 38.09 -18.88
N SER A 708 11.67 39.16 -19.63
CA SER A 708 11.59 39.16 -21.10
C SER A 708 12.67 38.30 -21.77
N ASP A 709 12.54 38.02 -23.06
CA ASP A 709 13.55 37.26 -23.81
C ASP A 709 14.90 38.00 -23.82
N GLU A 710 14.86 39.33 -23.98
CA GLU A 710 16.01 40.23 -23.96
C GLU A 710 16.75 40.23 -22.61
N GLU A 711 16.01 40.12 -21.50
CA GLU A 711 16.60 39.99 -20.17
C GLU A 711 17.31 38.65 -20.00
N VAL A 712 16.72 37.54 -20.48
CA VAL A 712 17.38 36.23 -20.53
C VAL A 712 18.64 36.29 -21.40
N TYR A 713 18.57 36.93 -22.58
CA TYR A 713 19.74 37.11 -23.46
C TYR A 713 20.84 37.94 -22.79
N SER A 714 20.49 38.98 -22.03
CA SER A 714 21.45 39.80 -21.29
C SER A 714 22.12 39.02 -20.15
N ALA A 715 21.37 38.20 -19.40
CA ALA A 715 21.89 37.36 -18.34
C ALA A 715 22.83 36.25 -18.89
N CYS A 716 22.49 35.65 -20.03
CA CYS A 716 23.35 34.68 -20.72
C CYS A 716 24.61 35.30 -21.36
N LYS A 717 24.57 36.59 -21.73
CA LYS A 717 25.77 37.34 -22.14
C LYS A 717 26.68 37.63 -20.94
N ALA A 718 26.11 38.13 -19.84
CA ALA A 718 26.86 38.37 -18.60
C ALA A 718 27.45 37.09 -17.99
N ALA A 719 26.80 35.94 -18.16
CA ALA A 719 27.30 34.62 -17.76
C ALA A 719 28.22 33.95 -18.80
N ALA A 720 28.68 34.65 -19.84
CA ALA A 720 29.61 34.17 -20.87
C ALA A 720 29.18 32.85 -21.58
N ILE A 721 27.88 32.67 -21.82
CA ILE A 721 27.30 31.47 -22.47
C ILE A 721 26.43 31.76 -23.70
N HIS A 722 26.07 33.02 -23.95
CA HIS A 722 25.24 33.41 -25.10
C HIS A 722 25.73 32.84 -26.44
N ASP A 723 27.01 33.04 -26.76
CA ASP A 723 27.55 32.66 -28.07
C ASP A 723 27.58 31.14 -28.26
N GLN A 724 27.74 30.39 -27.16
CA GLN A 724 27.67 28.94 -27.15
C GLN A 724 26.23 28.43 -27.33
N ILE A 725 25.24 29.10 -26.72
CA ILE A 725 23.81 28.82 -26.95
C ILE A 725 23.44 29.13 -28.41
N MET A 726 23.94 30.23 -28.98
CA MET A 726 23.74 30.57 -30.40
C MET A 726 24.44 29.60 -31.36
N GLY A 727 25.42 28.80 -30.88
CA GLY A 727 26.03 27.70 -31.62
C GLY A 727 25.20 26.40 -31.63
N PHE A 728 24.12 26.31 -30.85
CA PHE A 728 23.20 25.17 -30.92
C PHE A 728 22.24 25.29 -32.11
N THR A 729 21.77 24.14 -32.63
CA THR A 729 20.94 24.06 -33.85
C THR A 729 19.63 24.84 -33.79
N GLU A 730 19.03 24.98 -32.60
CA GLU A 730 17.81 25.77 -32.37
C GLU A 730 18.08 27.02 -31.50
N GLY A 731 19.35 27.38 -31.31
CA GLY A 731 19.77 28.46 -30.42
C GLY A 731 19.19 28.32 -29.01
N TYR A 732 18.56 29.38 -28.52
CA TYR A 732 17.86 29.42 -27.23
C TYR A 732 16.64 28.49 -27.10
N ARG A 733 16.09 28.00 -28.23
CA ARG A 733 14.95 27.06 -28.22
C ARG A 733 15.37 25.60 -28.08
N THR A 734 16.67 25.32 -28.22
CA THR A 734 17.26 23.98 -28.04
C THR A 734 16.79 23.37 -26.71
N ARG A 735 16.20 22.17 -26.77
CA ARG A 735 15.81 21.42 -25.57
C ARG A 735 17.04 20.86 -24.86
N VAL A 736 17.09 21.04 -23.55
CA VAL A 736 18.10 20.49 -22.63
C VAL A 736 17.40 19.69 -21.53
N GLY A 737 18.15 18.92 -20.73
CA GLY A 737 17.60 18.09 -19.65
C GLY A 737 18.16 16.68 -19.64
N GLU A 738 17.37 15.72 -19.16
CA GLU A 738 17.67 14.28 -19.22
C GLU A 738 17.54 13.75 -20.66
N ARG A 739 16.54 14.27 -21.40
CA ARG A 739 16.21 13.88 -22.78
C ARG A 739 16.64 14.88 -23.85
N GLY A 740 17.15 16.06 -23.45
CA GLY A 740 17.63 17.10 -24.36
C GLY A 740 19.12 16.99 -24.72
N VAL A 741 19.65 18.05 -25.31
CA VAL A 741 21.09 18.25 -25.47
C VAL A 741 21.75 18.27 -24.09
N LYS A 742 22.76 17.42 -23.90
CA LYS A 742 23.55 17.36 -22.66
C LYS A 742 24.64 18.43 -22.71
N LEU A 743 24.48 19.45 -21.87
CA LEU A 743 25.48 20.48 -21.66
C LEU A 743 26.72 19.92 -20.95
N SER A 744 27.90 20.46 -21.23
CA SER A 744 29.10 20.18 -20.42
C SER A 744 28.95 20.71 -18.99
N GLY A 745 29.78 20.23 -18.05
CA GLY A 745 29.74 20.69 -16.65
C GLY A 745 29.91 22.21 -16.51
N GLY A 746 30.79 22.82 -17.31
CA GLY A 746 31.01 24.26 -17.31
C GLY A 746 29.89 25.06 -17.99
N GLU A 747 29.25 24.51 -19.02
CA GLU A 747 28.02 25.11 -19.58
C GLU A 747 26.87 25.09 -18.58
N LEU A 748 26.63 23.93 -17.95
CA LEU A 748 25.62 23.73 -16.92
C LEU A 748 25.80 24.73 -15.76
N GLN A 749 27.06 24.95 -15.36
CA GLN A 749 27.44 25.93 -14.35
C GLN A 749 27.24 27.37 -14.82
N ARG A 750 27.57 27.72 -16.07
CA ARG A 750 27.23 29.03 -16.66
C ARG A 750 25.72 29.26 -16.81
N VAL A 751 24.90 28.24 -17.08
CA VAL A 751 23.43 28.34 -17.05
C VAL A 751 22.93 28.62 -15.63
N ALA A 752 23.55 28.02 -14.61
CA ALA A 752 23.24 28.32 -13.21
C ALA A 752 23.63 29.75 -12.80
N ILE A 753 24.75 30.27 -13.32
CA ILE A 753 25.15 31.68 -13.15
C ILE A 753 24.16 32.61 -13.88
N ALA A 754 23.75 32.30 -15.12
CA ALA A 754 22.75 33.07 -15.86
C ALA A 754 21.40 33.15 -15.11
N ARG A 755 20.95 32.04 -14.49
CA ARG A 755 19.79 32.01 -13.59
C ARG A 755 19.97 32.97 -12.40
N ALA A 756 21.12 32.93 -11.73
CA ALA A 756 21.42 33.79 -10.59
C ALA A 756 21.48 35.28 -10.99
N ILE A 757 22.06 35.60 -12.16
CA ILE A 757 22.10 36.97 -12.70
C ILE A 757 20.67 37.46 -13.04
N LEU A 758 19.85 36.65 -13.72
CA LEU A 758 18.48 37.02 -14.09
C LEU A 758 17.58 37.28 -12.87
N LYS A 759 17.78 36.51 -11.79
CA LYS A 759 17.11 36.71 -10.50
C LYS A 759 17.47 38.06 -9.86
N ASN A 760 18.67 38.57 -10.14
CA ASN A 760 19.25 39.81 -9.61
C ASN A 760 19.15 39.95 -8.06
N PRO A 761 19.69 38.99 -7.29
CA PRO A 761 19.66 38.98 -5.83
C PRO A 761 20.58 40.04 -5.21
N GLU A 762 20.33 40.48 -3.98
CA GLU A 762 21.25 41.32 -3.21
C GLU A 762 22.26 40.51 -2.38
N ILE A 763 21.99 39.23 -2.14
CA ILE A 763 22.87 38.27 -1.45
C ILE A 763 23.13 37.07 -2.37
N VAL A 764 24.40 36.72 -2.59
CA VAL A 764 24.81 35.61 -3.48
C VAL A 764 25.44 34.47 -2.67
N LEU A 765 25.03 33.23 -2.93
CA LEU A 765 25.61 32.00 -2.37
C LEU A 765 26.25 31.17 -3.49
N LEU A 766 27.55 30.91 -3.42
CA LEU A 766 28.30 30.11 -4.39
C LEU A 766 28.83 28.83 -3.72
N ASP A 767 28.26 27.67 -4.04
CA ASP A 767 28.68 26.37 -3.48
C ASP A 767 29.54 25.63 -4.52
N GLU A 768 30.86 25.62 -4.32
CA GLU A 768 31.86 24.93 -5.16
C GLU A 768 31.79 25.19 -6.68
N ALA A 769 31.47 26.43 -7.08
CA ALA A 769 31.15 26.85 -8.45
C ALA A 769 32.29 26.78 -9.53
N THR A 770 33.29 25.90 -9.36
CA THR A 770 34.41 25.66 -10.31
C THR A 770 34.97 24.23 -10.28
N SER A 771 34.43 23.30 -9.50
CA SER A 771 34.95 21.91 -9.44
C SER A 771 34.74 21.16 -10.77
N ALA A 772 35.74 20.39 -11.21
CA ALA A 772 35.71 19.57 -12.44
C ALA A 772 35.53 20.33 -13.78
N VAL A 773 36.07 21.56 -13.87
CA VAL A 773 36.10 22.37 -15.10
C VAL A 773 37.54 22.66 -15.54
N ASP A 774 37.77 22.71 -16.86
CA ASP A 774 39.01 23.10 -17.55
C ASP A 774 39.34 24.60 -17.44
N THR A 775 40.59 24.98 -17.69
CA THR A 775 41.10 26.35 -17.45
C THR A 775 40.37 27.44 -18.24
N ASP A 776 40.11 27.21 -19.53
CA ASP A 776 39.48 28.22 -20.41
C ASP A 776 38.00 28.42 -20.05
N THR A 777 37.33 27.33 -19.70
CA THR A 777 35.93 27.33 -19.25
C THR A 777 35.81 27.85 -17.82
N GLU A 778 36.81 27.63 -16.97
CA GLU A 778 36.94 28.24 -15.63
C GLU A 778 37.13 29.76 -15.73
N GLN A 779 37.93 30.29 -16.66
CA GLN A 779 38.05 31.74 -16.84
C GLN A 779 36.68 32.37 -17.18
N LYS A 780 35.93 31.79 -18.12
CA LYS A 780 34.58 32.26 -18.48
C LYS A 780 33.59 32.17 -17.32
N ILE A 781 33.73 31.16 -16.46
CA ILE A 781 32.97 31.05 -15.22
C ILE A 781 33.39 32.15 -14.24
N GLN A 782 34.68 32.43 -14.06
CA GLN A 782 35.15 33.54 -13.22
C GLN A 782 34.66 34.91 -13.71
N GLU A 783 34.59 35.13 -15.01
CA GLU A 783 34.01 36.35 -15.61
C GLU A 783 32.52 36.48 -15.27
N GLY A 784 31.73 35.42 -15.46
CA GLY A 784 30.32 35.39 -15.05
C GLY A 784 30.09 35.51 -13.55
N LEU A 785 30.97 34.92 -12.72
CA LEU A 785 30.92 35.05 -11.26
C LEU A 785 31.26 36.47 -10.81
N ARG A 786 32.26 37.15 -11.43
CA ARG A 786 32.54 38.56 -11.14
C ARG A 786 31.33 39.46 -11.48
N ALA A 787 30.72 39.25 -12.64
CA ALA A 787 29.51 39.98 -13.04
C ALA A 787 28.30 39.70 -12.10
N LEU A 788 28.22 38.49 -11.55
CA LEU A 788 27.21 38.13 -10.54
C LEU A 788 27.50 38.73 -9.16
N CYS A 789 28.76 38.82 -8.72
CA CYS A 789 29.12 39.23 -7.36
C CYS A 789 29.31 40.74 -7.18
N ASP A 790 29.45 41.49 -8.28
CA ASP A 790 29.67 42.95 -8.22
C ASP A 790 28.58 43.66 -7.41
N ASN A 791 29.03 44.54 -6.50
CA ASN A 791 28.21 45.31 -5.57
C ASN A 791 27.20 44.51 -4.69
N ARG A 792 27.47 43.22 -4.41
CA ARG A 792 26.58 42.35 -3.60
C ARG A 792 27.31 41.65 -2.44
N THR A 793 26.59 41.40 -1.35
CA THR A 793 27.13 40.58 -0.25
C THR A 793 27.19 39.12 -0.73
N THR A 794 28.41 38.59 -0.87
CA THR A 794 28.66 37.30 -1.52
C THR A 794 29.24 36.31 -0.51
N PHE A 795 28.71 35.09 -0.47
CA PHE A 795 29.25 33.98 0.31
C PHE A 795 29.74 32.87 -0.61
N ILE A 796 30.96 32.38 -0.37
CA ILE A 796 31.61 31.36 -1.20
C ILE A 796 31.99 30.16 -0.31
N VAL A 797 31.42 28.99 -0.56
CA VAL A 797 31.96 27.73 -0.03
C VAL A 797 33.00 27.22 -1.00
N ALA A 798 34.26 27.26 -0.56
CA ALA A 798 35.41 27.06 -1.45
C ALA A 798 36.13 25.74 -1.18
N HIS A 799 36.30 24.94 -2.24
CA HIS A 799 37.20 23.79 -2.26
C HIS A 799 38.41 24.00 -3.19
N ARG A 800 38.37 24.97 -4.12
CA ARG A 800 39.59 25.54 -4.72
C ARG A 800 39.98 26.79 -3.91
N LEU A 801 41.25 26.91 -3.52
CA LEU A 801 41.70 28.08 -2.75
C LEU A 801 42.00 29.33 -3.61
N SER A 802 42.07 29.20 -4.94
CA SER A 802 42.23 30.32 -5.87
C SER A 802 41.08 31.33 -5.79
N THR A 803 39.84 30.88 -5.63
CA THR A 803 38.65 31.73 -5.41
C THR A 803 38.59 32.36 -4.00
N VAL A 804 39.47 31.94 -3.08
CA VAL A 804 39.50 32.45 -1.69
C VAL A 804 40.48 33.61 -1.54
N MET A 805 41.53 33.68 -2.36
CA MET A 805 42.55 34.75 -2.27
C MET A 805 41.95 36.16 -2.35
N ASN A 806 40.87 36.30 -3.13
CA ASN A 806 40.21 37.58 -3.42
C ASN A 806 39.01 37.87 -2.50
N ALA A 807 38.82 37.11 -1.42
CA ALA A 807 37.72 37.33 -0.47
C ALA A 807 38.14 38.31 0.64
N ASP A 808 37.30 39.32 0.91
CA ASP A 808 37.54 40.33 1.95
C ASP A 808 37.65 39.71 3.36
N ILE A 809 36.89 38.64 3.61
CA ILE A 809 36.87 37.93 4.89
C ILE A 809 36.85 36.42 4.65
N ILE A 810 37.82 35.71 5.20
CA ILE A 810 37.88 34.25 5.19
C ILE A 810 37.54 33.72 6.58
N PHE A 811 36.62 32.77 6.64
CA PHE A 811 36.28 31.99 7.84
C PHE A 811 36.73 30.54 7.68
N VAL A 812 37.64 30.09 8.56
CA VAL A 812 38.04 28.68 8.63
C VAL A 812 37.08 27.95 9.56
N VAL A 813 36.40 26.94 9.02
CA VAL A 813 35.40 26.14 9.73
C VAL A 813 35.96 24.73 9.99
N ALA A 814 35.97 24.32 11.26
CA ALA A 814 36.37 22.98 11.69
C ALA A 814 35.43 22.46 12.77
N ASN A 815 35.03 21.18 12.68
CA ASN A 815 34.19 20.49 13.68
C ASN A 815 32.86 21.18 14.06
N GLY A 816 32.33 22.03 13.16
CA GLY A 816 31.13 22.84 13.34
C GLY A 816 31.34 24.22 13.96
N GLN A 817 32.60 24.66 14.11
CA GLN A 817 32.98 25.94 14.70
C GLN A 817 33.85 26.76 13.75
N VAL A 818 33.75 28.09 13.85
CA VAL A 818 34.74 29.01 13.26
C VAL A 818 35.98 28.97 14.16
N VAL A 819 37.13 28.57 13.61
CA VAL A 819 38.40 28.50 14.35
C VAL A 819 39.34 29.66 14.03
N GLU A 820 39.28 30.19 12.81
CA GLU A 820 40.11 31.32 12.37
C GLU A 820 39.29 32.28 11.50
N GLN A 821 39.61 33.57 11.59
CA GLN A 821 39.07 34.63 10.76
C GLN A 821 40.21 35.59 10.37
N GLY A 822 40.18 36.10 9.15
CA GLY A 822 41.09 37.13 8.66
C GLY A 822 41.08 37.30 7.14
N GLY A 823 41.96 38.14 6.63
CA GLY A 823 42.30 38.19 5.20
C GLY A 823 43.27 37.07 4.79
N HIS A 824 43.47 36.86 3.49
CA HIS A 824 44.35 35.80 2.95
C HIS A 824 45.78 35.87 3.51
N GLU A 825 46.43 37.03 3.37
CA GLU A 825 47.80 37.26 3.85
C GLU A 825 47.92 37.12 5.37
N GLU A 826 46.92 37.63 6.10
CA GLU A 826 46.86 37.58 7.56
C GLU A 826 46.76 36.14 8.09
N LEU A 827 45.94 35.30 7.44
CA LEU A 827 45.77 33.89 7.82
C LEU A 827 46.97 33.01 7.43
N ILE A 828 47.70 33.36 6.37
CA ILE A 828 49.00 32.73 6.06
C ILE A 828 50.06 33.15 7.09
N ALA A 829 50.15 34.45 7.42
CA ALA A 829 51.11 34.97 8.39
C ALA A 829 50.91 34.39 9.81
N LYS A 830 49.66 34.09 10.20
CA LYS A 830 49.33 33.37 11.44
C LYS A 830 49.81 31.90 11.46
N ASN A 831 50.21 31.34 10.32
CA ASN A 831 50.64 29.95 10.13
C ASN A 831 49.67 28.90 10.74
N GLY A 832 48.38 29.21 10.66
CA GLY A 832 47.31 28.43 11.31
C GLY A 832 46.75 27.29 10.47
N LYS A 833 45.52 26.88 10.79
CA LYS A 833 44.77 25.86 10.06
C LYS A 833 44.49 26.27 8.61
N TYR A 834 44.34 27.57 8.33
CA TYR A 834 44.34 28.09 6.96
C TYR A 834 45.64 27.75 6.20
N ALA A 835 46.80 28.02 6.80
CA ALA A 835 48.11 27.75 6.18
C ALA A 835 48.36 26.24 5.98
N GLU A 836 47.88 25.39 6.89
CA GLU A 836 47.90 23.92 6.73
C GLU A 836 47.04 23.47 5.53
N LEU A 837 45.85 24.05 5.34
CA LEU A 837 44.99 23.73 4.20
C LEU A 837 45.55 24.31 2.88
N TRP A 838 46.14 25.50 2.94
CA TRP A 838 46.77 26.19 1.81
C TRP A 838 47.98 25.42 1.27
N SER A 839 48.93 25.10 2.14
CA SER A 839 50.10 24.28 1.78
C SER A 839 49.69 22.93 1.19
N LYS A 840 48.68 22.26 1.75
CA LYS A 840 48.18 20.97 1.23
C LYS A 840 47.59 21.03 -0.18
N GLN A 841 47.10 22.17 -0.66
CA GLN A 841 46.69 22.33 -2.06
C GLN A 841 47.84 22.80 -2.96
N VAL A 842 48.65 23.77 -2.51
CA VAL A 842 49.74 24.34 -3.32
C VAL A 842 50.88 23.34 -3.56
N PHE A 843 51.14 22.42 -2.63
CA PHE A 843 52.18 21.40 -2.79
C PHE A 843 51.74 20.16 -3.60
N VAL A 844 50.56 20.14 -4.23
CA VAL A 844 50.19 19.13 -5.24
C VAL A 844 50.80 19.48 -6.61
N LYS A 845 52.12 19.73 -6.63
CA LYS A 845 52.92 19.51 -7.84
C LYS A 845 53.31 18.02 -7.91
N PRO A 846 53.51 17.44 -9.10
CA PRO A 846 54.08 16.11 -9.22
C PRO A 846 55.41 16.07 -8.45
N LYS A 847 55.57 15.06 -7.59
CA LYS A 847 56.85 14.78 -6.95
C LYS A 847 57.79 14.25 -8.03
N GLU A 848 58.56 15.15 -8.64
CA GLU A 848 59.60 14.81 -9.62
C GLU A 848 60.42 13.64 -9.08
N ARG A 849 60.43 12.53 -9.84
CA ARG A 849 61.39 11.45 -9.58
C ARG A 849 62.76 12.07 -9.80
N LYS A 850 63.63 12.01 -8.78
CA LYS A 850 65.04 12.37 -8.96
C LYS A 850 65.65 11.42 -9.97
N GLU A 851 65.87 11.89 -11.18
CA GLU A 851 66.79 11.28 -12.14
C GLU A 851 68.22 11.62 -11.71
N GLY A 852 69.13 10.66 -11.85
CA GLY A 852 70.50 10.77 -11.32
C GLY A 852 70.58 10.47 -9.81
N GLY A 853 71.16 9.36 -9.38
CA GLY A 853 71.63 8.20 -10.14
C GLY A 853 72.73 7.46 -9.39
N ASP A 854 72.74 6.13 -9.49
CA ASP A 854 73.94 5.32 -9.28
C ASP A 854 73.91 4.18 -10.29
N ALA A 855 75.09 3.79 -10.78
CA ALA A 855 75.23 2.86 -11.90
C ALA A 855 76.04 1.65 -11.48
N THR A 856 75.36 0.53 -11.25
CA THR A 856 76.00 -0.77 -11.06
C THR A 856 75.26 -1.81 -11.89
N GLU A 857 76.03 -2.64 -12.59
CA GLU A 857 75.52 -3.54 -13.63
C GLU A 857 74.75 -4.73 -13.04
N THR A 858 73.69 -5.17 -13.74
CA THR A 858 73.33 -6.59 -13.74
C THR A 858 72.64 -6.93 -15.05
N THR A 859 73.18 -7.89 -15.79
CA THR A 859 72.74 -8.26 -17.15
C THR A 859 71.44 -9.04 -17.15
N PHE A 860 70.49 -8.63 -17.99
CA PHE A 860 69.29 -9.44 -18.27
C PHE A 860 69.64 -10.63 -19.16
N HIS A 861 69.70 -11.83 -18.57
CA HIS A 861 69.68 -13.08 -19.30
C HIS A 861 68.23 -13.55 -19.53
N THR A 862 67.79 -13.62 -20.78
CA THR A 862 66.61 -14.40 -21.19
C THR A 862 66.93 -15.89 -21.22
N PRO A 863 66.22 -16.75 -20.48
CA PRO A 863 66.26 -18.20 -20.67
C PRO A 863 65.55 -18.60 -21.97
N ASN A 864 66.01 -19.68 -22.58
CA ASN A 864 65.52 -20.16 -23.87
C ASN A 864 64.40 -21.21 -23.71
N LYS A 865 63.76 -21.62 -24.81
CA LYS A 865 63.01 -22.88 -24.85
C LYS A 865 63.97 -24.07 -24.65
N GLU A 866 63.56 -25.10 -23.91
CA GLU A 866 63.22 -26.44 -24.46
C GLU A 866 63.05 -27.52 -23.36
N ASN A 867 62.26 -28.55 -23.71
CA ASN A 867 62.24 -29.94 -23.23
C ASN A 867 62.18 -30.24 -21.71
N SER A 868 61.04 -30.79 -21.30
CA SER A 868 60.97 -31.89 -20.32
C SER A 868 59.89 -32.87 -20.77
N GLU A 869 60.24 -34.13 -20.93
CA GLU A 869 59.38 -35.19 -21.46
C GLU A 869 59.61 -36.48 -20.63
N LEU A 870 58.53 -37.22 -20.35
CA LEU A 870 58.51 -38.58 -19.78
C LEU A 870 58.99 -38.70 -18.30
N ALA A 871 58.59 -39.71 -17.49
CA ALA A 871 57.76 -40.89 -17.77
C ALA A 871 56.88 -41.30 -16.56
N ASP A 872 55.78 -42.01 -16.86
CA ASP A 872 55.10 -43.14 -16.15
C ASP A 872 54.82 -43.11 -14.61
N GLY A 873 53.72 -43.69 -14.11
CA GLY A 873 52.60 -44.40 -14.76
C GLY A 873 51.58 -45.04 -13.78
N GLU A 874 50.58 -45.76 -14.33
CA GLU A 874 49.39 -46.46 -13.72
C GLU A 874 48.13 -45.59 -13.50
N ILE A 875 46.95 -45.76 -14.14
CA ILE A 875 46.22 -46.81 -14.94
C ILE A 875 45.19 -47.66 -14.15
N SER A 876 43.93 -47.21 -14.16
CA SER A 876 42.67 -47.96 -14.50
C SER A 876 41.47 -47.00 -14.32
N GLU A 877 40.64 -46.66 -15.32
CA GLU A 877 39.74 -47.46 -16.19
C GLU A 877 38.48 -47.98 -15.47
N ALA A 878 37.27 -47.98 -16.05
CA ALA A 878 36.75 -47.49 -17.35
C ALA A 878 35.19 -47.39 -17.27
N SER A 879 34.41 -46.67 -18.09
CA SER A 879 34.64 -45.77 -19.25
C SER A 879 33.58 -44.61 -19.21
N SER A 880 32.91 -44.01 -20.21
CA SER A 880 32.66 -44.28 -21.64
C SER A 880 32.35 -42.99 -22.47
N SER A 881 31.99 -43.19 -23.74
CA SER A 881 31.70 -42.29 -24.86
C SER A 881 30.19 -41.92 -24.98
N GLU A 882 29.68 -41.06 -25.89
CA GLU A 882 30.13 -40.64 -27.24
C GLU A 882 30.03 -39.11 -27.54
N ALA A 883 30.52 -38.70 -28.72
CA ALA A 883 30.60 -37.31 -29.20
C ALA A 883 30.39 -37.19 -30.72
N LEU A 884 30.03 -35.99 -31.21
CA LEU A 884 30.13 -35.57 -32.63
C LEU A 884 30.46 -34.04 -32.73
N PRO A 885 30.93 -33.53 -33.90
CA PRO A 885 31.81 -32.34 -33.97
C PRO A 885 31.16 -31.05 -34.56
N PRO A 886 31.88 -29.90 -34.61
CA PRO A 886 31.35 -28.60 -35.05
C PRO A 886 31.63 -28.24 -36.52
N LEU A 887 30.97 -27.19 -37.04
CA LEU A 887 31.43 -26.39 -38.18
C LEU A 887 30.75 -25.00 -38.22
N SER A 888 31.16 -24.12 -39.13
CA SER A 888 31.01 -22.65 -39.03
C SER A 888 30.48 -21.98 -40.30
N THR A 889 30.00 -20.73 -40.15
CA THR A 889 30.03 -19.60 -41.12
C THR A 889 29.57 -19.81 -42.57
N VAL A 890 28.58 -19.01 -43.02
CA VAL A 890 28.73 -17.96 -44.06
C VAL A 890 27.42 -17.12 -44.13
N GLU A 891 27.42 -16.03 -44.89
CA GLU A 891 26.51 -14.87 -44.77
C GLU A 891 25.31 -14.83 -45.76
N GLU A 892 24.44 -13.85 -45.48
CA GLU A 892 23.67 -13.00 -46.41
C GLU A 892 22.31 -13.38 -47.07
N VAL A 893 21.43 -12.36 -47.00
CA VAL A 893 20.37 -11.92 -47.94
C VAL A 893 19.18 -12.83 -48.28
N GLY A 894 18.02 -12.48 -47.68
CA GLY A 894 16.88 -11.95 -48.44
C GLY A 894 15.76 -12.90 -48.87
N VAL A 895 14.85 -12.34 -49.69
CA VAL A 895 13.68 -12.98 -50.36
C VAL A 895 12.56 -13.37 -49.37
N GLU A 896 11.48 -12.60 -49.20
CA GLU A 896 10.32 -12.38 -50.11
C GLU A 896 9.24 -13.47 -49.92
N VAL A 897 7.97 -13.05 -49.81
CA VAL A 897 6.80 -13.93 -49.56
C VAL A 897 5.76 -13.60 -50.62
N ASP A 898 5.42 -14.59 -51.45
CA ASP A 898 4.57 -14.44 -52.64
C ASP A 898 3.20 -15.12 -52.45
N GLU A 899 2.22 -14.75 -53.26
CA GLU A 899 0.79 -15.13 -53.13
C GLU A 899 0.34 -16.21 -54.15
N SER A 900 -0.98 -16.44 -54.24
CA SER A 900 -1.75 -17.28 -55.19
C SER A 900 -1.69 -18.80 -55.01
N GLU A 901 -2.73 -19.60 -55.34
CA GLU A 901 -4.19 -19.43 -55.56
C GLU A 901 -4.83 -20.82 -55.27
N GLU A 902 -6.08 -21.02 -54.83
CA GLU A 902 -7.41 -20.83 -55.43
C GLU A 902 -8.48 -21.10 -54.32
N ALA A 903 -9.76 -20.71 -54.36
CA ALA A 903 -10.53 -19.74 -55.16
C ALA A 903 -11.93 -19.51 -54.52
N GLY A 904 -12.61 -18.40 -54.86
CA GLY A 904 -14.09 -18.35 -54.89
C GLY A 904 -14.83 -17.25 -54.07
N GLY A 905 -15.24 -16.16 -54.75
CA GLY A 905 -16.49 -15.43 -54.43
C GLY A 905 -16.42 -13.93 -54.05
N GLU A 906 -16.70 -13.06 -55.02
CA GLU A 906 -17.54 -11.82 -55.01
C GLU A 906 -17.97 -11.24 -53.63
N ASP A 907 -17.96 -9.93 -53.31
CA ASP A 907 -17.63 -8.63 -53.96
C ASP A 907 -17.56 -7.55 -52.82
N GLY A 908 -17.07 -6.29 -52.91
CA GLY A 908 -16.61 -5.47 -54.02
C GLY A 908 -16.29 -3.99 -53.67
N ASN A 909 -15.86 -3.24 -54.69
CA ASN A 909 -15.68 -1.77 -54.82
C ASN A 909 -14.75 -0.98 -53.86
N THR A 910 -13.97 -0.11 -54.50
CA THR A 910 -12.94 0.84 -54.00
C THR A 910 -13.51 2.28 -53.84
N PRO A 911 -12.73 3.38 -53.60
CA PRO A 911 -11.36 3.56 -53.07
C PRO A 911 -11.22 4.63 -51.95
N VAL A 912 -9.98 4.81 -51.46
CA VAL A 912 -9.48 5.93 -50.62
C VAL A 912 -9.33 7.25 -51.40
N THR A 913 -9.45 8.42 -50.74
CA THR A 913 -8.83 9.68 -51.20
C THR A 913 -8.20 10.50 -50.05
N HIS A 914 -7.03 11.11 -50.31
CA HIS A 914 -6.33 12.03 -49.38
C HIS A 914 -6.75 13.50 -49.56
N LYS A 915 -6.81 14.25 -48.45
CA LYS A 915 -6.51 15.71 -48.28
C LYS A 915 -6.29 15.94 -46.77
N LYS A 916 -5.26 16.60 -46.23
CA LYS A 916 -4.48 17.82 -46.59
C LYS A 916 -5.16 19.13 -46.14
N GLU A 917 -4.65 19.64 -45.00
CA GLU A 917 -4.72 21.01 -44.44
C GLU A 917 -6.09 21.67 -44.17
N VAL A 918 -6.25 22.28 -42.99
CA VAL A 918 -6.29 23.76 -42.80
C VAL A 918 -6.55 24.08 -41.31
N ASP A 919 -5.86 25.10 -40.78
CA ASP A 919 -6.08 25.72 -39.46
C ASP A 919 -7.06 26.92 -39.59
N PRO A 920 -8.07 27.05 -38.69
CA PRO A 920 -8.83 28.28 -38.56
C PRO A 920 -8.71 28.89 -37.14
N SER A 921 -8.00 30.01 -37.05
CA SER A 921 -8.15 30.97 -35.94
C SER A 921 -8.54 32.35 -36.47
N LYS A 922 -9.52 32.98 -35.79
CA LYS A 922 -10.21 34.25 -36.17
C LYS A 922 -11.19 34.09 -37.37
N ASP A 923 -12.25 34.89 -37.50
CA ASP A 923 -12.53 36.18 -36.86
C ASP A 923 -14.03 36.39 -36.48
N GLN A 924 -14.26 37.30 -35.53
CA GLN A 924 -15.46 38.12 -35.27
C GLN A 924 -16.89 37.56 -35.41
N SER A 925 -17.56 37.36 -34.25
CA SER A 925 -18.87 37.97 -33.94
C SER A 925 -19.07 38.14 -32.43
#